data_AF-A0A1G9M2M0-F1
#
_entry.id   AF-A0A1G9M2M0-F1
#
_cell.length_a   1.000
_cell.length_b   1.000
_cell.length_c   1.000
_cell.angle_alpha   90.00
_cell.angle_beta   90.00
_cell.angle_gamma   90.00
#
_symmetry.space_group_name_H-M   'P 1'
#
loop_
_entity.id
_entity.type
_entity.pdbx_description
1 polymer ?
#
loop_
_entity_poly.entity_id
_entity_poly.type
_entity_poly.pdbx_seq_one_letter_code
_entity_poly.pdbx_strand_id
1 'polypeptide(L)'
;MRTDPVVLTVAFGYLALLFVIAAWGDRRAEQGRSLIGSPTIYALSIAVYCTAWTFYGSVGRATEYGPSFLLIYLGPTLAMLGAPFLIRKMVRIARAQRITSIADFISARYGKSGSLGALVALIALIGITPYIALQLKAITLSHAVLVNYPAAPELRLAEESFWVDKSFWVALVLAVFIILFGTRHLDASERHEGMVAAIAFESLVKLVAFLAVGIFTVFVLFHGPADLFARTAEHPALVDALSLDAVPGGALGWVGTLALAFLAFLTLPRQFQVLVVENVDERHLKRASWLFPLYLLAINLFVIPIAMAGMLLGNGASDPDSFVLTLPLSAGLEGLPLLVFIGGLSAATGMVIVETIALSTMVSNHLVMPLLLRSSRLHLGSRGELTGWLLGIRRVAIVLILLLGYLYHALVGDSYSLVTIGLVSFAAACQFAPALLIGLYWRGATRLGATGGLIAGFLVWVYTLLLPGFAQSGWLDPSFVESGPLGIAWLRPYALFGLENADIYSHSLMWSLLANVGVLVGVSLFTRQSRLEQTQAALFAGALDSAVSYASLWQGQTTRGELEALLARYLGAGAATRVFAGQRDDGDQQAVPPEVIASAEQALTGALGSASARVLINSVVRGEALDLEAVLSILDTTSQTLEYNRRLEQKSAELARIGEELRAANERLRELDRLKDEFVAMVSHELRTPLTSIRAFAEILRDGQSLPDDKRAHFLDVMVLESQRLSRLIEEILDLARLESGRLTLNPQPLDLAALAHQSVAAVQRVQEQRGVSLSVDLEAEEAWVVGDPDRLEQVIINLLDNASKFADEQAPRVRLHLWRHKQQWCLAVEDNGPGISAEERERVFEKFHQIKQQHDSGKARGRPRGSGLGLPISRGIVAHLGGRLWVEEAPTLGGACLVMELPEAHPEER
;
A
#
# COMPACT_ATOMS: atom_id res chain seq x y z
N MET A 1 25.27 14.52 24.08
CA MET A 1 24.20 14.10 23.12
C MET A 1 22.78 14.09 23.72
N ARG A 2 22.51 14.77 24.85
CA ARG A 2 21.25 14.64 25.64
C ARG A 2 20.40 15.92 25.72
N THR A 3 20.68 16.91 24.87
CA THR A 3 19.90 18.16 24.83
C THR A 3 18.53 17.93 24.19
N ASP A 4 17.48 18.59 24.69
CA ASP A 4 16.12 18.59 24.12
C ASP A 4 16.07 18.57 22.58
N PRO A 5 16.75 19.48 21.83
CA PRO A 5 16.70 19.48 20.37
C PRO A 5 17.23 18.20 19.72
N VAL A 6 18.24 17.56 20.31
CA VAL A 6 18.83 16.32 19.78
C VAL A 6 17.86 15.16 19.99
N VAL A 7 17.31 15.02 21.20
CA VAL A 7 16.36 13.96 21.53
C VAL A 7 15.11 14.06 20.65
N LEU A 8 14.57 15.28 20.48
CA LEU A 8 13.43 15.52 19.60
C LEU A 8 13.76 15.23 18.13
N THR A 9 14.91 15.68 17.64
CA THR A 9 15.34 15.41 16.25
C THR A 9 15.44 13.91 15.97
N VAL A 10 16.00 13.16 16.92
CA VAL A 10 16.10 11.70 16.84
C VAL A 10 14.72 11.04 16.88
N ALA A 11 13.83 11.49 17.77
CA ALA A 11 12.45 10.99 17.85
C ALA A 11 11.66 11.23 16.55
N PHE A 12 11.68 12.46 16.02
CA PHE A 12 11.00 12.79 14.76
C PHE A 12 11.65 12.09 13.57
N GLY A 13 12.98 11.98 13.54
CA GLY A 13 13.71 11.23 12.53
C GLY A 13 13.32 9.75 12.52
N TYR A 14 13.15 9.15 13.71
CA TYR A 14 12.67 7.78 13.86
C TYR A 14 11.23 7.60 13.35
N LEU A 15 10.30 8.49 13.75
CA LEU A 15 8.93 8.46 13.25
C LEU A 15 8.86 8.63 11.72
N ALA A 16 9.68 9.53 11.16
CA ALA A 16 9.80 9.69 9.72
C ALA A 16 10.33 8.43 9.02
N LEU A 17 11.30 7.73 9.62
CA LEU A 17 11.79 6.46 9.11
C LEU A 17 10.68 5.40 9.06
N LEU A 18 9.87 5.29 10.11
CA LEU A 18 8.72 4.37 10.12
C LEU A 18 7.72 4.68 9.01
N PHE A 19 7.48 5.97 8.74
CA PHE A 19 6.63 6.39 7.64
C PHE A 19 7.21 6.01 6.27
N VAL A 20 8.51 6.18 6.08
CA VAL A 20 9.22 5.75 4.85
C VAL A 20 9.10 4.24 4.67
N ILE A 21 9.29 3.45 5.72
CA ILE A 21 9.17 1.99 5.68
C ILE A 21 7.74 1.57 5.32
N ALA A 22 6.73 2.22 5.90
CA ALA A 22 5.34 1.91 5.57
C ALA A 22 5.00 2.28 4.12
N ALA A 23 5.38 3.47 3.66
CA ALA A 23 5.16 3.90 2.28
C ALA A 23 5.91 2.99 1.28
N TRP A 24 7.09 2.50 1.65
CA TRP A 24 7.82 1.51 0.87
C TRP A 24 7.09 0.16 0.84
N GLY A 25 6.54 -0.28 1.97
CA GLY A 25 5.73 -1.50 2.06
C GLY A 25 4.48 -1.44 1.18
N ASP A 26 3.73 -0.35 1.23
CA ASP A 26 2.53 -0.12 0.41
C ASP A 26 2.88 -0.13 -1.09
N ARG A 27 3.88 0.64 -1.52
CA ARG A 27 4.33 0.67 -2.93
C ARG A 27 4.76 -0.70 -3.45
N ARG A 28 5.38 -1.51 -2.60
CA ARG A 28 5.84 -2.85 -2.97
C ARG A 28 4.66 -3.83 -3.09
N ALA A 29 3.63 -3.67 -2.26
CA ALA A 29 2.39 -4.41 -2.37
C ALA A 29 1.66 -4.09 -3.69
N GLU A 30 1.59 -2.80 -4.08
CA GLU A 30 1.02 -2.36 -5.35
C GLU A 30 1.74 -2.98 -6.57
N GLN A 31 3.05 -3.23 -6.46
CA GLN A 31 3.86 -3.90 -7.49
C GLN A 31 3.69 -5.44 -7.49
N GLY A 32 2.75 -5.99 -6.73
CA GLY A 32 2.51 -7.44 -6.62
C GLY A 32 3.56 -8.20 -5.79
N ARG A 33 4.43 -7.49 -5.07
CA ARG A 33 5.53 -8.07 -4.25
C ARG A 33 5.23 -7.93 -2.75
N SER A 34 4.06 -8.40 -2.32
CA SER A 34 3.57 -8.30 -0.92
C SER A 34 4.61 -8.76 0.11
N LEU A 35 4.82 -7.92 1.14
CA LEU A 35 5.72 -8.23 2.25
C LEU A 35 5.02 -9.04 3.33
N ILE A 36 3.69 -8.87 3.48
CA ILE A 36 2.90 -9.67 4.44
C ILE A 36 2.85 -11.15 4.03
N GLY A 37 3.12 -11.46 2.76
CA GLY A 37 3.31 -12.84 2.29
C GLY A 37 4.43 -13.61 3.02
N SER A 38 5.31 -12.95 3.77
CA SER A 38 6.33 -13.60 4.59
C SER A 38 5.78 -14.00 5.98
N PRO A 39 5.83 -15.29 6.36
CA PRO A 39 5.45 -15.75 7.69
C PRO A 39 6.27 -15.11 8.82
N THR A 40 7.52 -14.71 8.53
CA THR A 40 8.42 -14.08 9.51
C THR A 40 8.01 -12.65 9.81
N ILE A 41 7.65 -11.87 8.79
CA ILE A 41 7.18 -10.48 8.97
C ILE A 41 5.88 -10.48 9.77
N TYR A 42 4.96 -11.39 9.42
CA TYR A 42 3.73 -11.59 10.19
C TYR A 42 4.01 -11.98 11.66
N ALA A 43 4.95 -12.89 11.93
CA ALA A 43 5.29 -13.24 13.31
C ALA A 43 5.89 -12.06 14.10
N LEU A 44 6.73 -11.24 13.46
CA LEU A 44 7.30 -10.02 14.06
C LEU A 44 6.26 -8.92 14.25
N SER A 45 5.21 -8.86 13.43
CA SER A 45 4.13 -7.87 13.63
C SER A 45 3.27 -8.20 14.86
N ILE A 46 3.08 -9.48 15.20
CA ILE A 46 2.40 -9.89 16.46
C ILE A 46 3.14 -9.34 17.69
N ALA A 47 4.46 -9.11 17.60
CA ALA A 47 5.24 -8.49 18.66
C ALA A 47 4.90 -7.02 18.97
N VAL A 48 3.90 -6.42 18.30
CA VAL A 48 3.19 -5.22 18.79
C VAL A 48 2.57 -5.42 20.18
N TYR A 49 2.45 -6.67 20.65
CA TYR A 49 2.15 -6.98 22.05
C TYR A 49 3.17 -6.40 23.03
N CYS A 50 4.44 -6.32 22.63
CA CYS A 50 5.52 -5.75 23.45
C CYS A 50 5.52 -4.22 23.31
N THR A 51 4.89 -3.56 24.28
CA THR A 51 4.68 -2.09 24.30
C THR A 51 5.67 -1.41 25.24
N ALA A 52 5.51 -0.10 25.50
CA ALA A 52 6.33 0.58 26.51
C ALA A 52 6.23 -0.05 27.90
N TRP A 53 5.16 -0.80 28.16
CA TRP A 53 5.06 -1.68 29.32
C TRP A 53 6.16 -2.75 29.37
N THR A 54 6.39 -3.44 28.25
CA THR A 54 7.42 -4.48 28.19
C THR A 54 8.79 -3.86 28.34
N PHE A 55 8.96 -2.69 27.74
CA PHE A 55 10.24 -2.02 27.68
C PHE A 55 10.64 -1.35 29.00
N TYR A 56 9.70 -0.74 29.72
CA TYR A 56 9.97 -0.05 31.00
C TYR A 56 9.32 -0.78 32.19
N GLY A 57 8.01 -0.99 32.13
CA GLY A 57 7.23 -1.56 33.25
C GLY A 57 7.58 -2.99 33.64
N SER A 58 8.14 -3.82 32.76
CA SER A 58 8.51 -5.20 33.13
C SER A 58 9.70 -5.26 34.07
N VAL A 59 10.61 -4.30 33.96
CA VAL A 59 11.73 -4.16 34.88
C VAL A 59 11.25 -3.63 36.23
N GLY A 60 10.34 -2.66 36.24
CA GLY A 60 9.70 -2.21 37.48
C GLY A 60 8.91 -3.32 38.17
N ARG A 61 8.09 -4.07 37.43
CA ARG A 61 7.37 -5.23 37.99
C ARG A 61 8.31 -6.33 38.49
N ALA A 62 9.44 -6.55 37.82
CA ALA A 62 10.44 -7.51 38.27
C ALA A 62 11.16 -7.06 39.55
N THR A 63 11.28 -5.75 39.75
CA THR A 63 11.83 -5.13 40.96
C THR A 63 10.87 -5.27 42.14
N GLU A 64 9.57 -5.03 41.92
CA GLU A 64 8.55 -5.06 42.98
C GLU A 64 8.07 -6.48 43.34
N TYR A 65 7.91 -7.35 42.35
CA TYR A 65 7.22 -8.64 42.49
C TYR A 65 7.95 -9.79 41.80
N GLY A 66 9.28 -9.68 41.69
CA GLY A 66 10.16 -10.74 41.19
C GLY A 66 9.73 -11.32 39.83
N PRO A 67 9.75 -12.66 39.63
CA PRO A 67 9.47 -13.29 38.34
C PRO A 67 7.99 -13.21 37.89
N SER A 68 7.09 -12.57 38.66
CA SER A 68 5.66 -12.48 38.33
C SER A 68 5.38 -11.82 36.97
N PHE A 69 6.27 -10.94 36.49
CA PHE A 69 6.13 -10.29 35.18
C PHE A 69 6.10 -11.31 34.03
N LEU A 70 6.76 -12.47 34.18
CA LEU A 70 6.81 -13.52 33.16
C LEU A 70 5.42 -14.05 32.81
N LEU A 71 4.47 -14.02 33.74
CA LEU A 71 3.08 -14.46 33.52
C LEU A 71 2.39 -13.69 32.39
N ILE A 72 2.74 -12.41 32.25
CA ILE A 72 2.22 -11.52 31.20
C ILE A 72 2.67 -12.00 29.81
N TYR A 73 3.81 -12.69 29.71
CA TYR A 73 4.36 -13.21 28.45
C TYR A 73 4.06 -14.69 28.24
N LEU A 74 3.92 -15.45 29.33
CA LEU A 74 3.55 -16.85 29.29
C LEU A 74 2.11 -17.04 28.80
N GLY A 75 1.19 -16.15 29.17
CA GLY A 75 -0.21 -16.17 28.66
C GLY A 75 -0.29 -16.12 27.12
N PRO A 76 0.25 -15.10 26.45
CA PRO A 76 0.36 -15.03 25.00
C PRO A 76 1.10 -16.23 24.38
N THR A 77 2.12 -16.74 25.06
CA THR A 77 2.85 -17.94 24.62
C THR A 77 1.93 -19.15 24.56
N LEU A 78 1.14 -19.39 25.61
CA LEU A 78 0.13 -20.46 25.64
C LEU A 78 -0.96 -20.25 24.58
N ALA A 79 -1.40 -19.01 24.36
CA ALA A 79 -2.36 -18.69 23.30
C ALA A 79 -1.82 -19.03 21.90
N MET A 80 -0.54 -18.74 21.64
CA MET A 80 0.10 -19.04 20.36
C MET A 80 0.40 -20.52 20.15
N LEU A 81 0.67 -21.28 21.22
CA LEU A 81 0.71 -22.75 21.15
C LEU A 81 -0.66 -23.32 20.79
N GLY A 82 -1.74 -22.71 21.29
CA GLY A 82 -3.13 -23.03 20.93
C GLY A 82 -3.60 -22.47 19.57
N ALA A 83 -2.76 -21.72 18.85
CA ALA A 83 -3.14 -21.05 17.60
C ALA A 83 -3.72 -21.97 16.51
N PRO A 84 -3.24 -23.22 16.31
CA PRO A 84 -3.80 -24.11 15.29
C PRO A 84 -5.30 -24.43 15.48
N PHE A 85 -5.80 -24.36 16.72
CA PHE A 85 -7.18 -24.70 17.06
C PHE A 85 -8.05 -23.45 17.23
N LEU A 86 -7.54 -22.44 17.92
CA LEU A 86 -8.31 -21.26 18.30
C LEU A 86 -8.14 -20.12 17.29
N ILE A 87 -6.91 -19.62 17.14
CA ILE A 87 -6.61 -18.45 16.30
C ILE A 87 -6.86 -18.75 14.82
N ARG A 88 -6.48 -19.95 14.35
CA ARG A 88 -6.76 -20.39 12.98
C ARG A 88 -8.25 -20.35 12.67
N LYS A 89 -9.08 -20.78 13.62
CA LYS A 89 -10.55 -20.75 13.48
C LYS A 89 -11.05 -19.31 13.38
N MET A 90 -10.54 -18.41 14.22
CA MET A 90 -10.85 -16.98 14.17
C MET A 90 -10.46 -16.35 12.84
N VAL A 91 -9.24 -16.59 12.34
CA VAL A 91 -8.74 -16.09 11.03
C VAL A 91 -9.64 -16.53 9.89
N ARG A 92 -10.02 -17.82 9.87
CA ARG A 92 -10.85 -18.37 8.80
C ARG A 92 -12.26 -17.77 8.80
N ILE A 93 -12.87 -17.61 9.98
CA ILE A 93 -14.17 -16.96 10.14
C ILE A 93 -14.07 -15.49 9.71
N ALA A 94 -13.04 -14.78 10.16
CA ALA A 94 -12.85 -13.37 9.84
C ALA A 94 -12.72 -13.14 8.34
N ARG A 95 -11.95 -13.99 7.65
CA ARG A 95 -11.82 -13.95 6.19
C ARG A 95 -13.13 -14.27 5.48
N ALA A 96 -13.86 -15.29 5.92
CA ALA A 96 -15.13 -15.70 5.31
C ALA A 96 -16.24 -14.65 5.47
N GLN A 97 -16.27 -13.95 6.61
CA GLN A 97 -17.30 -12.95 6.93
C GLN A 97 -16.85 -11.50 6.68
N ARG A 98 -15.64 -11.28 6.14
CA ARG A 98 -15.03 -9.95 5.93
C ARG A 98 -15.05 -9.08 7.20
N ILE A 99 -14.65 -9.68 8.31
CA ILE A 99 -14.61 -9.02 9.62
C ILE A 99 -13.42 -8.06 9.66
N THR A 100 -13.69 -6.81 10.06
CA THR A 100 -12.68 -5.74 10.15
C THR A 100 -12.26 -5.41 11.58
N SER A 101 -12.98 -5.90 12.60
CA SER A 101 -12.70 -5.61 14.00
C SER A 101 -13.24 -6.70 14.94
N ILE A 102 -12.86 -6.66 16.22
CA ILE A 102 -13.41 -7.56 17.24
C ILE A 102 -14.91 -7.32 17.47
N ALA A 103 -15.39 -6.08 17.34
CA ALA A 103 -16.81 -5.74 17.43
C ALA A 103 -17.60 -6.38 16.27
N ASP A 104 -17.06 -6.35 15.05
CA ASP A 104 -17.62 -7.06 13.91
C ASP A 104 -17.64 -8.57 14.15
N PHE A 105 -16.58 -9.14 14.74
CA PHE A 105 -16.49 -10.58 15.00
C PHE A 105 -17.57 -11.05 15.97
N ILE A 106 -17.72 -10.36 17.11
CA ILE A 106 -18.74 -10.66 18.10
C ILE A 106 -20.13 -10.39 17.50
N SER A 107 -20.35 -9.25 16.85
CA SER A 107 -21.64 -8.93 16.23
C SER A 107 -22.05 -9.98 15.19
N ALA A 108 -21.13 -10.42 14.32
CA ALA A 108 -21.38 -11.42 13.29
C ALA A 108 -21.83 -12.76 13.89
N ARG A 109 -21.19 -13.21 14.98
CA ARG A 109 -21.58 -14.45 15.69
C ARG A 109 -23.02 -14.40 16.21
N TYR A 110 -23.45 -13.24 16.71
CA TYR A 110 -24.75 -13.06 17.36
C TYR A 110 -25.75 -12.33 16.47
N GLY A 111 -25.78 -12.71 15.18
CA GLY A 111 -26.82 -12.29 14.25
C GLY A 111 -26.60 -10.93 13.59
N LYS A 112 -25.35 -10.49 13.42
CA LYS A 112 -24.98 -9.18 12.84
C LYS A 112 -25.67 -8.00 13.52
N SER A 113 -25.81 -8.07 14.85
CA SER A 113 -26.51 -7.06 15.63
C SER A 113 -25.68 -5.77 15.76
N GLY A 114 -26.22 -4.67 15.21
CA GLY A 114 -25.60 -3.35 15.32
C GLY A 114 -25.46 -2.85 16.75
N SER A 115 -26.46 -3.11 17.62
CA SER A 115 -26.41 -2.68 19.03
C SER A 115 -25.34 -3.42 19.84
N LEU A 116 -25.13 -4.72 19.56
CA LEU A 116 -24.07 -5.49 20.21
C LEU A 116 -22.68 -5.01 19.75
N GLY A 117 -22.51 -4.74 18.45
CA GLY A 117 -21.28 -4.14 17.93
C GLY A 117 -20.96 -2.78 18.57
N ALA A 118 -21.98 -1.92 18.73
CA ALA A 118 -21.85 -0.62 19.40
C ALA A 118 -21.45 -0.76 20.88
N LEU A 119 -22.04 -1.72 21.60
CA LEU A 119 -21.68 -2.02 22.98
C LEU A 119 -20.22 -2.47 23.10
N VAL A 120 -19.78 -3.39 22.25
CA VAL A 120 -18.38 -3.87 22.24
C VAL A 120 -17.42 -2.72 21.94
N ALA A 121 -17.75 -1.86 20.99
CA ALA A 121 -16.94 -0.70 20.65
C ALA A 121 -16.88 0.35 21.78
N LEU A 122 -17.98 0.58 22.51
CA LEU A 122 -17.98 1.47 23.68
C LEU A 122 -17.15 0.91 24.84
N ILE A 123 -17.30 -0.38 25.14
CA ILE A 123 -16.49 -1.07 26.17
C ILE A 123 -15.01 -1.00 25.80
N ALA A 124 -14.66 -1.21 24.53
CA ALA A 124 -13.29 -1.15 24.06
C ALA A 124 -12.70 0.26 24.22
N LEU A 125 -13.44 1.29 23.81
CA LEU A 125 -13.02 2.69 23.95
C LEU A 125 -12.71 3.05 25.41
N ILE A 126 -13.63 2.74 26.34
CA ILE A 126 -13.46 3.05 27.77
C ILE A 126 -12.34 2.19 28.37
N GLY A 127 -12.34 0.89 28.10
CA GLY A 127 -11.40 -0.06 28.69
C GLY A 127 -9.95 0.15 28.27
N ILE A 128 -9.70 0.70 27.08
CA ILE A 128 -8.35 0.85 26.51
C ILE A 128 -7.79 2.27 26.71
N THR A 129 -8.64 3.24 27.02
CA THR A 129 -8.24 4.61 27.36
C THR A 129 -7.08 4.67 28.38
N PRO A 130 -7.12 3.94 29.52
CA PRO A 130 -5.99 3.91 30.46
C PRO A 130 -4.70 3.41 29.81
N TYR A 131 -4.79 2.43 28.93
CA TYR A 131 -3.62 1.87 28.25
C TYR A 131 -3.00 2.80 27.21
N ILE A 132 -3.78 3.71 26.60
CA ILE A 132 -3.26 4.79 25.75
C ILE A 132 -2.55 5.83 26.64
N ALA A 133 -3.18 6.21 27.75
CA ALA A 133 -2.60 7.13 28.74
C ALA A 133 -1.24 6.65 29.24
N LEU A 134 -1.12 5.35 29.50
CA LEU A 134 0.13 4.68 29.84
C LEU A 134 1.24 4.92 28.81
N GLN A 135 0.93 4.80 27.51
CA GLN A 135 1.95 5.00 26.48
C GLN A 135 2.41 6.45 26.41
N LEU A 136 1.50 7.41 26.58
CA LEU A 136 1.84 8.83 26.65
C LEU A 136 2.77 9.12 27.84
N LYS A 137 2.43 8.61 29.03
CA LYS A 137 3.26 8.70 30.23
C LYS A 137 4.65 8.10 30.02
N ALA A 138 4.75 6.95 29.35
CA ALA A 138 6.05 6.32 29.09
C ALA A 138 6.95 7.14 28.16
N ILE A 139 6.38 7.79 27.13
CA ILE A 139 7.14 8.66 26.21
C ILE A 139 7.66 9.90 26.96
N THR A 140 6.82 10.54 27.77
CA THR A 140 7.20 11.76 28.49
C THR A 140 8.17 11.47 29.63
N LEU A 141 7.96 10.40 30.39
CA LEU A 141 8.86 9.96 31.45
C LEU A 141 10.24 9.59 30.89
N SER A 142 10.30 8.80 29.82
CA SER A 142 11.59 8.40 29.22
C SER A 142 12.37 9.59 28.65
N HIS A 143 11.68 10.56 28.06
CA HIS A 143 12.29 11.83 27.65
C HIS A 143 12.82 12.61 28.86
N ALA A 144 12.01 12.78 29.91
CA ALA A 144 12.40 13.52 31.11
C ALA A 144 13.63 12.90 31.79
N VAL A 145 13.67 11.57 31.91
CA VAL A 145 14.83 10.83 32.47
C VAL A 145 16.08 11.05 31.61
N LEU A 146 15.96 11.02 30.28
CA LEU A 146 17.11 11.16 29.40
C LEU A 146 17.77 12.55 29.46
N VAL A 147 16.95 13.60 29.58
CA VAL A 147 17.42 15.01 29.55
C VAL A 147 17.84 15.51 30.92
N ASN A 148 17.11 15.16 31.98
CA ASN A 148 17.29 15.76 33.30
C ASN A 148 18.21 14.97 34.24
N TYR A 149 18.63 13.75 33.88
CA TYR A 149 19.52 12.93 34.71
C TYR A 149 20.86 13.66 35.00
N PRO A 150 21.33 13.71 36.27
CA PRO A 150 20.92 12.89 37.43
C PRO A 150 19.85 13.49 38.33
N ALA A 151 19.26 14.65 37.99
CA ALA A 151 18.17 15.21 38.77
C ALA A 151 16.94 14.31 38.68
N ALA A 152 16.18 14.21 39.78
CA ALA A 152 14.91 13.50 39.76
C ALA A 152 13.96 14.19 38.77
N PRO A 153 13.24 13.45 37.91
CA PRO A 153 12.29 14.05 36.99
C PRO A 153 11.15 14.69 37.79
N GLU A 154 11.11 16.02 37.87
CA GLU A 154 9.93 16.74 38.38
C GLU A 154 8.82 16.71 37.33
N LEU A 155 8.03 15.63 37.31
CA LEU A 155 6.75 15.58 36.60
C LEU A 155 5.68 16.24 37.49
N ARG A 156 5.66 17.58 37.56
CA ARG A 156 4.52 18.30 38.18
C ARG A 156 3.46 18.56 37.12
N LEU A 157 2.46 17.68 37.02
CA LEU A 157 1.29 17.87 36.15
C LEU A 157 0.23 18.79 36.79
N ALA A 158 0.27 18.99 38.10
CA ALA A 158 -0.89 19.53 38.85
C ALA A 158 -1.03 21.06 38.90
N GLU A 159 -0.04 21.86 38.48
CA GLU A 159 -0.10 23.34 38.60
C GLU A 159 0.17 24.13 37.31
N GLU A 160 0.48 23.47 36.19
CA GLU A 160 0.75 24.16 34.92
C GLU A 160 -0.42 24.07 33.92
N SER A 161 -0.59 25.11 33.10
CA SER A 161 -1.60 25.14 32.03
C SER A 161 -1.36 24.03 31.00
N PHE A 162 -2.42 23.41 30.47
CA PHE A 162 -2.33 22.28 29.51
C PHE A 162 -1.45 22.53 28.27
N TRP A 163 -1.25 23.79 27.87
CA TRP A 163 -0.38 24.15 26.75
C TRP A 163 1.11 23.94 27.02
N VAL A 164 1.53 23.90 28.29
CA VAL A 164 2.93 23.67 28.71
C VAL A 164 3.23 22.17 28.88
N ASP A 165 2.18 21.37 29.03
CA ASP A 165 2.28 19.92 29.21
C ASP A 165 2.82 19.21 27.95
N LYS A 166 3.98 18.57 28.09
CA LYS A 166 4.61 17.79 27.01
C LYS A 166 3.74 16.61 26.57
N SER A 167 2.96 16.00 27.47
CA SER A 167 2.08 14.87 27.16
C SER A 167 0.98 15.27 26.17
N PHE A 168 0.47 16.50 26.25
CA PHE A 168 -0.53 17.04 25.32
C PHE A 168 0.04 17.15 23.90
N TRP A 169 1.23 17.73 23.76
CA TRP A 169 1.90 17.88 22.47
C TRP A 169 2.30 16.54 21.86
N VAL A 170 2.75 15.58 22.67
CA VAL A 170 3.01 14.20 22.22
C VAL A 170 1.74 13.57 21.66
N ALA A 171 0.59 13.69 22.36
CA ALA A 171 -0.69 13.18 21.88
C ALA A 171 -1.10 13.81 20.54
N LEU A 172 -0.92 15.13 20.37
CA LEU A 172 -1.25 15.84 19.13
C LEU A 172 -0.34 15.42 17.96
N VAL A 173 0.97 15.32 18.18
CA VAL A 173 1.93 14.86 17.16
C VAL A 173 1.61 13.43 16.73
N LEU A 174 1.32 12.53 17.68
CA LEU A 174 0.88 11.17 17.38
C LEU A 174 -0.44 11.16 16.61
N ALA A 175 -1.40 12.04 16.95
CA ALA A 175 -2.66 12.14 16.21
C ALA A 175 -2.42 12.52 14.75
N VAL A 176 -1.59 13.53 14.48
CA VAL A 176 -1.21 13.92 13.12
C VAL A 176 -0.54 12.76 12.40
N PHE A 177 0.42 12.10 13.04
CA PHE A 177 1.12 10.97 12.47
C PHE A 177 0.17 9.81 12.12
N ILE A 178 -0.74 9.45 13.03
CA ILE A 178 -1.73 8.38 12.82
C ILE A 178 -2.73 8.75 11.74
N ILE A 179 -3.15 10.02 11.62
CA ILE A 179 -4.01 10.48 10.54
C ILE A 179 -3.31 10.32 9.18
N LEU A 180 -2.05 10.74 9.08
CA LEU A 180 -1.23 10.61 7.87
C LEU A 180 -1.01 9.14 7.48
N PHE A 181 -0.96 8.26 8.48
CA PHE A 181 -0.69 6.83 8.31
C PHE A 181 -1.96 6.00 8.02
N GLY A 182 -2.98 6.10 8.87
CA GLY A 182 -4.14 5.20 8.91
C GLY A 182 -5.40 5.68 8.17
N THR A 183 -5.39 6.88 7.58
CA THR A 183 -6.55 7.41 6.82
C THR A 183 -6.27 7.62 5.33
N ARG A 184 -5.23 6.96 4.80
CA ARG A 184 -4.90 6.99 3.36
C ARG A 184 -5.79 6.11 2.49
N HIS A 185 -6.25 4.98 3.04
CA HIS A 185 -7.09 4.02 2.34
C HIS A 185 -8.50 4.00 2.94
N LEU A 186 -9.49 4.06 2.06
CA LEU A 186 -10.90 4.28 2.40
C LEU A 186 -11.61 3.02 2.84
N ASP A 187 -11.21 1.90 2.27
CA ASP A 187 -11.83 0.62 2.57
C ASP A 187 -11.26 0.10 3.90
N ALA A 188 -12.11 0.00 4.93
CA ALA A 188 -11.70 -0.60 6.20
C ALA A 188 -11.37 -2.10 6.05
N SER A 189 -11.70 -2.70 4.90
CA SER A 189 -11.31 -4.06 4.52
C SER A 189 -10.01 -4.15 3.72
N GLU A 190 -9.46 -3.01 3.26
CA GLU A 190 -8.11 -2.97 2.67
C GLU A 190 -7.07 -3.17 3.77
N ARG A 191 -6.19 -4.14 3.53
CA ARG A 191 -5.17 -4.57 4.49
C ARG A 191 -4.01 -3.59 4.48
N HIS A 192 -3.47 -3.29 5.65
CA HIS A 192 -2.45 -2.26 5.79
C HIS A 192 -1.03 -2.87 5.67
N GLU A 193 -0.60 -3.18 4.44
CA GLU A 193 0.73 -3.75 4.16
C GLU A 193 1.88 -2.94 4.77
N GLY A 194 1.87 -1.63 4.56
CA GLY A 194 2.84 -0.70 5.13
C GLY A 194 2.83 -0.66 6.65
N MET A 195 1.65 -0.79 7.28
CA MET A 195 1.52 -0.87 8.74
C MET A 195 2.19 -2.12 9.29
N VAL A 196 1.90 -3.28 8.72
CA VAL A 196 2.49 -4.56 9.17
C VAL A 196 4.02 -4.54 9.03
N ALA A 197 4.53 -3.97 7.93
CA ALA A 197 5.97 -3.82 7.72
C ALA A 197 6.64 -2.89 8.76
N ALA A 198 6.02 -1.74 9.04
CA ALA A 198 6.52 -0.81 10.05
C ALA A 198 6.57 -1.45 11.45
N ILE A 199 5.50 -2.14 11.87
CA ILE A 199 5.45 -2.84 13.15
C ILE A 199 6.53 -3.92 13.24
N ALA A 200 6.74 -4.71 12.18
CA ALA A 200 7.77 -5.74 12.18
C ALA A 200 9.18 -5.15 12.35
N PHE A 201 9.45 -4.00 11.72
CA PHE A 201 10.70 -3.26 11.90
C PHE A 201 10.84 -2.70 13.32
N GLU A 202 9.79 -2.09 13.85
CA GLU A 202 9.76 -1.60 15.23
C GLU A 202 10.06 -2.72 16.25
N SER A 203 9.50 -3.92 16.06
CA SER A 203 9.78 -5.07 16.92
C SER A 203 11.26 -5.44 16.92
N LEU A 204 11.94 -5.33 15.78
CA LEU A 204 13.39 -5.55 15.71
C LEU A 204 14.16 -4.46 16.48
N VAL A 205 13.78 -3.19 16.32
CA VAL A 205 14.40 -2.06 17.04
C VAL A 205 14.27 -2.24 18.56
N LYS A 206 13.08 -2.61 19.04
CA LYS A 206 12.82 -2.91 20.46
C LYS A 206 13.75 -4.01 20.96
N LEU A 207 13.81 -5.13 20.24
CA LEU A 207 14.63 -6.27 20.63
C LEU A 207 16.12 -5.90 20.68
N VAL A 208 16.63 -5.22 19.66
CA VAL A 208 18.05 -4.81 19.61
C VAL A 208 18.38 -3.84 20.75
N ALA A 209 17.56 -2.82 20.98
CA ALA A 209 17.79 -1.83 22.04
C ALA A 209 17.77 -2.49 23.43
N PHE A 210 16.81 -3.39 23.69
CA PHE A 210 16.69 -4.06 24.98
C PHE A 210 17.82 -5.06 25.23
N LEU A 211 18.19 -5.86 24.22
CA LEU A 211 19.32 -6.78 24.32
C LEU A 211 20.64 -6.03 24.51
N ALA A 212 20.83 -4.88 23.86
CA ALA A 212 22.03 -4.05 24.02
C ALA A 212 22.20 -3.58 25.47
N VAL A 213 21.14 -3.10 26.12
CA VAL A 213 21.19 -2.75 27.55
C VAL A 213 21.40 -3.98 28.42
N GLY A 214 20.71 -5.08 28.15
CA GLY A 214 20.89 -6.30 28.93
C GLY A 214 22.32 -6.82 28.92
N ILE A 215 22.94 -6.86 27.72
CA ILE A 215 24.34 -7.25 27.55
C ILE A 215 25.26 -6.26 28.25
N PHE A 216 25.03 -4.95 28.09
CA PHE A 216 25.80 -3.93 28.78
C PHE A 216 25.73 -4.10 30.31
N THR A 217 24.53 -4.24 30.86
CA THR A 217 24.32 -4.41 32.30
C THR A 217 25.04 -5.65 32.82
N VAL A 218 24.86 -6.80 32.18
CA VAL A 218 25.43 -8.05 32.70
C VAL A 218 26.95 -8.11 32.51
N PHE A 219 27.46 -7.80 31.32
CA PHE A 219 28.85 -8.06 30.98
C PHE A 219 29.78 -6.86 31.18
N VAL A 220 29.27 -5.64 31.10
CA VAL A 220 30.08 -4.42 31.27
C VAL A 220 30.02 -3.90 32.70
N LEU A 221 28.83 -3.83 33.32
CA LEU A 221 28.73 -3.37 34.72
C LEU A 221 29.12 -4.46 35.73
N PHE A 222 28.79 -5.72 35.45
CA PHE A 222 28.95 -6.83 36.41
C PHE A 222 29.84 -7.97 35.89
N HIS A 223 30.71 -7.77 34.91
CA HIS A 223 31.69 -8.78 34.43
C HIS A 223 31.12 -10.21 34.13
N GLY A 224 29.81 -10.33 33.90
CA GLY A 224 29.11 -11.58 33.65
C GLY A 224 27.96 -11.87 34.64
N PRO A 225 27.11 -12.86 34.33
CA PRO A 225 25.94 -13.16 35.16
C PRO A 225 26.34 -13.65 36.56
N ALA A 226 27.45 -14.39 36.69
CA ALA A 226 27.87 -14.97 37.96
C ALA A 226 28.20 -13.91 39.04
N ASP A 227 28.88 -12.81 38.67
CA ASP A 227 29.20 -11.72 39.60
C ASP A 227 27.93 -10.93 39.98
N LEU A 228 27.02 -10.68 39.03
CA LEU A 228 25.72 -10.09 39.34
C LEU A 228 24.92 -10.93 40.36
N PHE A 229 24.78 -12.24 40.13
CA PHE A 229 24.09 -13.13 41.05
C PHE A 229 24.79 -13.22 42.41
N ALA A 230 26.12 -13.23 42.45
CA ALA A 230 26.88 -13.26 43.70
C ALA A 230 26.62 -12.01 44.54
N ARG A 231 26.70 -10.80 43.95
CA ARG A 231 26.44 -9.54 44.65
C ARG A 231 24.99 -9.39 45.11
N THR A 232 24.04 -9.89 44.33
CA THR A 232 22.63 -9.93 44.78
C THR A 232 22.44 -10.89 45.94
N ALA A 233 23.11 -12.05 45.93
CA ALA A 233 23.02 -13.02 47.02
C ALA A 233 23.59 -12.49 48.36
N GLU A 234 24.48 -11.49 48.32
CA GLU A 234 24.96 -10.79 49.52
C GLU A 234 23.88 -9.91 50.19
N HIS A 235 22.75 -9.68 49.52
CA HIS A 235 21.65 -8.84 50.01
C HIS A 235 20.36 -9.68 50.16
N PRO A 236 20.08 -10.26 51.34
CA PRO A 236 18.94 -11.15 51.56
C PRO A 236 17.58 -10.53 51.17
N ALA A 237 17.40 -9.22 51.42
CA ALA A 237 16.18 -8.51 51.04
C ALA A 237 15.93 -8.49 49.51
N LEU A 238 16.99 -8.47 48.69
CA LEU A 238 16.87 -8.54 47.23
C LEU A 238 16.53 -9.96 46.77
N VAL A 239 17.08 -10.98 47.45
CA VAL A 239 16.78 -12.38 47.18
C VAL A 239 15.31 -12.68 47.46
N ASP A 240 14.79 -12.20 48.59
CA ASP A 240 13.38 -12.38 48.97
C ASP A 240 12.44 -11.67 47.98
N ALA A 241 12.76 -10.45 47.56
CA ALA A 241 11.99 -9.70 46.56
C ALA A 241 11.94 -10.38 45.18
N LEU A 242 12.96 -11.16 44.83
CA LEU A 242 13.06 -11.91 43.57
C LEU A 242 12.54 -13.36 43.66
N SER A 243 12.01 -13.75 44.81
CA SER A 243 11.47 -15.10 45.02
C SER A 243 10.16 -15.34 44.27
N LEU A 244 9.81 -16.62 44.05
CA LEU A 244 8.52 -17.01 43.42
C LEU A 244 7.31 -16.72 44.32
N ASP A 245 7.54 -16.56 45.63
CA ASP A 245 6.49 -16.30 46.62
C ASP A 245 6.13 -14.80 46.73
N ALA A 246 6.93 -13.92 46.10
CA ALA A 246 6.71 -12.48 46.06
C ALA A 246 5.50 -12.05 45.20
N VAL A 247 4.76 -12.99 44.60
CA VAL A 247 3.61 -12.67 43.74
C VAL A 247 2.38 -12.30 44.58
N PRO A 248 1.78 -11.12 44.35
CA PRO A 248 0.57 -10.71 45.05
C PRO A 248 -0.55 -11.74 44.89
N GLY A 249 -1.22 -12.12 45.98
CA GLY A 249 -2.33 -13.08 45.94
C GLY A 249 -1.91 -14.56 45.79
N GLY A 250 -0.60 -14.88 45.89
CA GLY A 250 -0.09 -16.25 45.89
C GLY A 250 -0.52 -17.04 44.64
N ALA A 251 -0.93 -18.30 44.83
CA ALA A 251 -1.33 -19.18 43.73
C ALA A 251 -2.52 -18.64 42.90
N LEU A 252 -3.47 -17.97 43.55
CA LEU A 252 -4.61 -17.35 42.86
C LEU A 252 -4.15 -16.18 41.99
N GLY A 253 -3.18 -15.40 42.45
CA GLY A 253 -2.57 -14.32 41.67
C GLY A 253 -1.77 -14.82 40.48
N TRP A 254 -1.05 -15.93 40.63
CA TRP A 254 -0.35 -16.61 39.54
C TRP A 254 -1.32 -17.03 38.42
N VAL A 255 -2.37 -17.78 38.79
CA VAL A 255 -3.37 -18.27 37.83
C VAL A 255 -4.17 -17.12 37.23
N GLY A 256 -4.59 -16.16 38.06
CA GLY A 256 -5.34 -14.98 37.64
C GLY A 256 -4.58 -14.12 36.63
N THR A 257 -3.31 -13.80 36.91
CA THR A 257 -2.47 -13.02 35.99
C THR A 257 -2.18 -13.76 34.70
N LEU A 258 -1.92 -15.08 34.76
CA LEU A 258 -1.71 -15.89 33.57
C LEU A 258 -2.97 -15.93 32.68
N ALA A 259 -4.14 -16.16 33.29
CA ALA A 259 -5.42 -16.16 32.59
C ALA A 259 -5.74 -14.78 32.01
N LEU A 260 -5.51 -13.71 32.78
CA LEU A 260 -5.65 -12.33 32.32
C LEU A 260 -4.84 -12.10 31.04
N ALA A 261 -3.55 -12.44 31.05
CA ALA A 261 -2.66 -12.21 29.93
C ALA A 261 -3.02 -13.05 28.70
N PHE A 262 -3.41 -14.32 28.90
CA PHE A 262 -3.88 -15.21 27.85
C PHE A 262 -5.14 -14.65 27.16
N LEU A 263 -6.15 -14.27 27.95
CA LEU A 263 -7.42 -13.77 27.42
C LEU A 263 -7.24 -12.40 26.77
N ALA A 264 -6.54 -11.48 27.42
CA ALA A 264 -6.28 -10.14 26.88
C ALA A 264 -5.51 -10.20 25.55
N PHE A 265 -4.54 -11.12 25.39
CA PHE A 265 -3.84 -11.30 24.12
C PHE A 265 -4.78 -11.61 22.94
N LEU A 266 -5.87 -12.35 23.21
CA LEU A 266 -6.85 -12.71 22.19
C LEU A 266 -7.90 -11.62 21.95
N THR A 267 -8.19 -10.81 22.96
CA THR A 267 -9.34 -9.87 22.95
C THR A 267 -8.98 -8.40 22.83
N LEU A 268 -7.71 -8.03 23.03
CA LEU A 268 -7.27 -6.65 22.80
C LEU A 268 -7.49 -6.29 21.33
N PRO A 269 -8.20 -5.18 21.00
CA PRO A 269 -8.51 -4.82 19.62
C PRO A 269 -7.28 -4.72 18.72
N ARG A 270 -6.18 -4.10 19.18
CA ARG A 270 -4.92 -4.11 18.41
C ARG A 270 -4.38 -5.50 18.12
N GLN A 271 -4.46 -6.42 19.09
CA GLN A 271 -3.95 -7.78 18.93
C GLN A 271 -4.86 -8.56 18.01
N PHE A 272 -6.18 -8.43 18.17
CA PHE A 272 -7.15 -9.03 17.26
C PHE A 272 -6.95 -8.53 15.83
N GLN A 273 -6.71 -7.23 15.63
CA GLN A 273 -6.41 -6.66 14.31
C GLN A 273 -5.21 -7.37 13.67
N VAL A 274 -4.07 -7.41 14.35
CA VAL A 274 -2.84 -8.00 13.77
C VAL A 274 -2.91 -9.52 13.66
N LEU A 275 -3.47 -10.20 14.65
CA LEU A 275 -3.51 -11.66 14.74
C LEU A 275 -4.57 -12.29 13.82
N VAL A 276 -5.67 -11.57 13.56
CA VAL A 276 -6.84 -12.12 12.86
C VAL A 276 -7.11 -11.39 11.55
N VAL A 277 -7.21 -10.07 11.57
CA VAL A 277 -7.67 -9.27 10.43
C VAL A 277 -6.55 -9.10 9.39
N GLU A 278 -5.33 -8.80 9.82
CA GLU A 278 -4.17 -8.56 8.95
C GLU A 278 -3.48 -9.86 8.48
N ASN A 279 -3.94 -11.04 8.93
CA ASN A 279 -3.39 -12.31 8.47
C ASN A 279 -3.80 -12.61 7.02
N VAL A 280 -2.81 -12.71 6.12
CA VAL A 280 -3.05 -12.98 4.70
C VAL A 280 -3.21 -14.47 4.37
N ASP A 281 -2.55 -15.33 5.15
CA ASP A 281 -2.50 -16.77 4.95
C ASP A 281 -2.45 -17.50 6.31
N GLU A 282 -3.43 -18.38 6.54
CA GLU A 282 -3.53 -19.17 7.77
C GLU A 282 -2.28 -20.05 8.01
N ARG A 283 -1.50 -20.36 6.97
CA ARG A 283 -0.24 -21.10 7.09
C ARG A 283 0.83 -20.31 7.85
N HIS A 284 0.76 -18.99 7.88
CA HIS A 284 1.71 -18.15 8.62
C HIS A 284 1.64 -18.43 10.13
N LEU A 285 0.47 -18.83 10.64
CA LEU A 285 0.29 -19.17 12.04
C LEU A 285 1.23 -20.31 12.49
N LYS A 286 1.53 -21.29 11.62
CA LYS A 286 2.42 -22.40 11.98
C LYS A 286 3.81 -21.92 12.41
N ARG A 287 4.36 -20.94 11.68
CA ARG A 287 5.67 -20.36 12.01
C ARG A 287 5.56 -19.37 13.17
N ALA A 288 4.50 -18.56 13.18
CA ALA A 288 4.24 -17.60 14.25
C ALA A 288 4.08 -18.26 15.63
N SER A 289 3.47 -19.46 15.70
CA SER A 289 3.32 -20.25 16.94
C SER A 289 4.62 -20.55 17.68
N TRP A 290 5.77 -20.51 17.00
CA TRP A 290 7.09 -20.72 17.61
C TRP A 290 7.93 -19.45 17.62
N LEU A 291 7.90 -18.68 16.52
CA LEU A 291 8.73 -17.49 16.39
C LEU A 291 8.30 -16.37 17.33
N PHE A 292 7.00 -16.20 17.59
CA PHE A 292 6.52 -15.20 18.54
C PHE A 292 6.89 -15.55 20.00
N PRO A 293 6.66 -16.78 20.51
CA PRO A 293 7.19 -17.18 21.82
C PRO A 293 8.71 -17.03 21.94
N LEU A 294 9.47 -17.37 20.88
CA LEU A 294 10.92 -17.17 20.87
C LEU A 294 11.29 -15.68 21.00
N TYR A 295 10.55 -14.80 20.31
CA TYR A 295 10.72 -13.35 20.47
C TYR A 295 10.43 -12.90 21.91
N LEU A 296 9.33 -13.39 22.51
CA LEU A 296 8.98 -13.07 23.90
C LEU A 296 10.05 -13.54 24.88
N LEU A 297 10.64 -14.72 24.66
CA LEU A 297 11.77 -15.20 25.45
C LEU A 297 12.98 -14.28 25.30
N ALA A 298 13.33 -13.91 24.07
CA ALA A 298 14.51 -13.09 23.79
C ALA A 298 14.42 -11.69 24.41
N ILE A 299 13.27 -11.01 24.28
CA ILE A 299 13.10 -9.66 24.84
C ILE A 299 13.06 -9.67 26.38
N ASN A 300 12.61 -10.76 27.00
CA ASN A 300 12.52 -10.88 28.47
C ASN A 300 13.80 -11.44 29.12
N LEU A 301 14.78 -11.90 28.34
CA LEU A 301 15.97 -12.59 28.83
C LEU A 301 16.75 -11.78 29.88
N PHE A 302 16.84 -10.46 29.69
CA PHE A 302 17.61 -9.57 30.56
C PHE A 302 16.77 -8.75 31.54
N VAL A 303 15.45 -8.96 31.63
CA VAL A 303 14.60 -8.17 32.54
C VAL A 303 15.02 -8.34 34.00
N ILE A 304 15.17 -9.58 34.48
CA ILE A 304 15.61 -9.86 35.86
C ILE A 304 17.03 -9.33 36.10
N PRO A 305 18.04 -9.60 35.24
CA PRO A 305 19.36 -9.01 35.40
C PRO A 305 19.37 -7.48 35.48
N ILE A 306 18.56 -6.79 34.67
CA ILE A 306 18.44 -5.33 34.71
C ILE A 306 17.80 -4.88 36.02
N ALA A 307 16.74 -5.55 36.48
CA ALA A 307 16.11 -5.24 37.77
C ALA A 307 17.09 -5.43 38.95
N MET A 308 17.83 -6.54 38.98
CA MET A 308 18.86 -6.82 39.99
C MET A 308 19.93 -5.73 40.00
N ALA A 309 20.47 -5.37 38.84
CA ALA A 309 21.46 -4.30 38.71
C ALA A 309 20.92 -2.94 39.17
N GLY A 310 19.67 -2.63 38.80
CA GLY A 310 18.98 -1.41 39.21
C GLY A 310 18.80 -1.31 40.71
N MET A 311 18.43 -2.43 41.37
CA MET A 311 18.32 -2.48 42.84
C MET A 311 19.67 -2.39 43.56
N LEU A 312 20.73 -2.97 42.99
CA LEU A 312 22.08 -2.94 43.58
C LEU A 312 22.76 -1.56 43.44
N LEU A 313 22.57 -0.89 42.30
CA LEU A 313 23.22 0.39 41.98
C LEU A 313 22.32 1.60 42.23
N GLY A 314 21.03 1.39 42.42
CA GLY A 314 20.05 2.45 42.66
C GLY A 314 20.18 3.02 44.06
N ASN A 315 20.26 4.34 44.18
CA ASN A 315 20.31 5.05 45.45
C ASN A 315 18.94 5.12 46.18
N GLY A 316 18.03 4.17 45.94
CA GLY A 316 16.68 4.13 46.52
C GLY A 316 15.69 5.23 46.07
N ALA A 317 16.15 6.26 45.34
CA ALA A 317 15.34 7.42 44.94
C ALA A 317 14.86 7.40 43.47
N SER A 318 15.31 6.44 42.66
CA SER A 318 14.95 6.35 41.23
C SER A 318 13.79 5.38 41.02
N ASP A 319 12.79 5.81 40.25
CA ASP A 319 11.64 4.99 39.83
C ASP A 319 12.12 3.67 39.15
N PRO A 320 11.72 2.47 39.65
CA PRO A 320 12.08 1.18 39.07
C PRO A 320 11.78 1.03 37.58
N ASP A 321 10.73 1.70 37.08
CA ASP A 321 10.36 1.69 35.66
C ASP A 321 11.44 2.34 34.77
N SER A 322 12.33 3.15 35.34
CA SER A 322 13.37 3.89 34.64
C SER A 322 14.73 3.19 34.55
N PHE A 323 14.93 2.03 35.21
CA PHE A 323 16.25 1.37 35.30
C PHE A 323 16.90 1.05 33.96
N VAL A 324 16.10 0.73 32.94
CA VAL A 324 16.61 0.48 31.58
C VAL A 324 17.33 1.70 30.99
N LEU A 325 16.92 2.92 31.39
CA LEU A 325 17.56 4.18 31.00
C LEU A 325 18.62 4.63 32.00
N THR A 326 18.36 4.51 33.30
CA THR A 326 19.24 5.08 34.32
C THR A 326 20.53 4.30 34.53
N LEU A 327 20.56 2.98 34.31
CA LEU A 327 21.78 2.17 34.40
C LEU A 327 22.88 2.57 33.38
N PRO A 328 22.60 2.70 32.07
CA PRO A 328 23.61 3.18 31.14
C PRO A 328 23.96 4.65 31.37
N LEU A 329 23.03 5.47 31.87
CA LEU A 329 23.31 6.87 32.25
C LEU A 329 24.23 6.97 33.48
N SER A 330 24.06 6.11 34.48
CA SER A 330 24.92 6.11 35.68
C SER A 330 26.36 5.70 35.37
N ALA A 331 26.55 4.92 34.31
CA ALA A 331 27.86 4.56 33.77
C ALA A 331 28.50 5.64 32.87
N GLY A 332 27.84 6.79 32.69
CA GLY A 332 28.35 7.90 31.88
C GLY A 332 28.27 7.69 30.36
N LEU A 333 27.49 6.72 29.87
CA LEU A 333 27.30 6.51 28.44
C LEU A 333 26.33 7.53 27.84
N GLU A 334 26.62 8.00 26.62
CA GLU A 334 25.72 8.92 25.91
C GLU A 334 24.90 8.25 24.79
N GLY A 335 25.48 7.27 24.07
CA GLY A 335 24.84 6.65 22.90
C GLY A 335 23.83 5.55 23.24
N LEU A 336 24.14 4.71 24.23
CA LEU A 336 23.26 3.60 24.62
C LEU A 336 21.92 4.08 25.20
N PRO A 337 21.85 5.07 26.12
CA PRO A 337 20.58 5.60 26.58
C PRO A 337 19.70 6.18 25.47
N LEU A 338 20.30 6.78 24.43
CA LEU A 338 19.56 7.27 23.27
C LEU A 338 18.96 6.12 22.44
N LEU A 339 19.71 5.03 22.23
CA LEU A 339 19.18 3.82 21.59
C LEU A 339 18.02 3.21 22.37
N VAL A 340 18.13 3.19 23.69
CA VAL A 340 17.08 2.71 24.61
C VAL A 340 15.84 3.58 24.52
N PHE A 341 16.02 4.91 24.52
CA PHE A 341 14.93 5.85 24.33
C PHE A 341 14.22 5.62 22.99
N ILE A 342 14.94 5.37 21.89
CA ILE A 342 14.33 4.99 20.61
C ILE A 342 13.56 3.66 20.74
N GLY A 343 14.12 2.67 21.44
CA GLY A 343 13.45 1.39 21.70
C GLY A 343 12.13 1.56 22.46
N GLY A 344 12.11 2.36 23.52
CA GLY A 344 10.91 2.65 24.30
C GLY A 344 9.90 3.53 23.57
N LEU A 345 10.37 4.55 22.82
CA LEU A 345 9.54 5.34 21.93
C LEU A 345 8.87 4.43 20.91
N SER A 346 9.63 3.55 20.24
CA SER A 346 9.09 2.57 19.30
C SER A 346 8.05 1.64 19.94
N ALA A 347 8.25 1.24 21.19
CA ALA A 347 7.33 0.38 21.91
C ALA A 347 6.01 1.09 22.23
N ALA A 348 6.06 2.39 22.54
CA ALA A 348 4.89 3.23 22.76
C ALA A 348 4.16 3.55 21.45
N THR A 349 4.86 4.07 20.44
CA THR A 349 4.25 4.58 19.21
C THR A 349 3.53 3.50 18.42
N GLY A 350 4.16 2.34 18.24
CA GLY A 350 3.57 1.20 17.51
C GLY A 350 2.24 0.74 18.09
N MET A 351 2.19 0.64 19.43
CA MET A 351 0.96 0.32 20.14
C MET A 351 -0.11 1.39 19.86
N VAL A 352 0.21 2.68 20.04
CA VAL A 352 -0.76 3.77 19.94
C VAL A 352 -1.33 3.86 18.52
N ILE A 353 -0.49 3.66 17.50
CA ILE A 353 -0.92 3.68 16.09
C ILE A 353 -1.96 2.60 15.82
N VAL A 354 -1.63 1.33 16.10
CA VAL A 354 -2.50 0.20 15.76
C VAL A 354 -3.79 0.22 16.58
N GLU A 355 -3.69 0.51 17.87
CA GLU A 355 -4.85 0.59 18.77
C GLU A 355 -5.81 1.70 18.35
N THR A 356 -5.29 2.89 18.02
CA THR A 356 -6.13 4.02 17.61
C THR A 356 -6.77 3.79 16.24
N ILE A 357 -6.09 3.11 15.31
CA ILE A 357 -6.69 2.69 14.03
C ILE A 357 -7.81 1.68 14.25
N ALA A 358 -7.59 0.65 15.08
CA ALA A 358 -8.61 -0.34 15.41
C ALA A 358 -9.84 0.31 16.08
N LEU A 359 -9.63 1.14 17.10
CA LEU A 359 -10.70 1.83 17.81
C LEU A 359 -11.44 2.84 16.93
N SER A 360 -10.74 3.65 16.13
CA SER A 360 -11.39 4.62 15.24
C SER A 360 -12.26 3.95 14.17
N THR A 361 -11.84 2.77 13.68
CA THR A 361 -12.64 1.95 12.77
C THR A 361 -13.91 1.43 13.46
N MET A 362 -13.79 0.91 14.69
CA MET A 362 -14.93 0.45 15.49
C MET A 362 -15.90 1.59 15.81
N VAL A 363 -15.39 2.75 16.23
CA VAL A 363 -16.19 3.94 16.55
C VAL A 363 -16.91 4.46 15.30
N SER A 364 -16.22 4.54 14.17
CA SER A 364 -16.81 4.95 12.90
C SER A 364 -17.94 4.01 12.49
N ASN A 365 -17.69 2.69 12.47
CA ASN A 365 -18.62 1.71 11.91
C ASN A 365 -19.81 1.41 12.83
N HIS A 366 -19.62 1.37 14.15
CA HIS A 366 -20.65 0.92 15.09
C HIS A 366 -21.29 2.02 15.92
N LEU A 367 -20.62 3.16 16.14
CA LEU A 367 -21.19 4.28 16.90
C LEU A 367 -21.66 5.40 15.98
N VAL A 368 -20.76 5.95 15.17
CA VAL A 368 -21.03 7.19 14.43
C VAL A 368 -21.90 6.96 13.20
N MET A 369 -21.56 5.98 12.35
CA MET A 369 -22.28 5.75 11.10
C MET A 369 -23.78 5.42 11.30
N PRO A 370 -24.18 4.55 12.25
CA PRO A 370 -25.60 4.27 12.49
C PRO A 370 -26.38 5.50 13.00
N LEU A 371 -25.73 6.37 13.78
CA LEU A 371 -26.35 7.61 14.27
C LEU A 371 -26.55 8.63 13.13
N LEU A 372 -25.57 8.74 12.23
CA LEU A 372 -25.67 9.61 11.06
C LEU A 372 -26.76 9.16 10.09
N LEU A 373 -26.87 7.85 9.82
CA LEU A 373 -27.90 7.30 8.94
C LEU A 373 -29.33 7.42 9.52
N ARG A 374 -29.48 7.52 10.84
CA ARG A 374 -30.77 7.78 11.50
C ARG A 374 -31.24 9.23 11.39
N SER A 375 -30.32 10.16 11.16
CA SER A 375 -30.63 11.57 10.97
C SER A 375 -31.16 11.80 9.54
N SER A 376 -32.44 12.16 9.41
CA SER A 376 -33.11 12.50 8.13
C SER A 376 -32.45 13.66 7.35
N ARG A 377 -31.43 14.33 7.90
CA ARG A 377 -30.76 15.48 7.27
C ARG A 377 -29.73 15.09 6.19
N LEU A 378 -29.42 13.81 6.04
CA LEU A 378 -28.48 13.31 5.04
C LEU A 378 -29.19 12.42 4.01
N HIS A 379 -30.03 13.03 3.16
CA HIS A 379 -30.38 12.45 1.87
C HIS A 379 -29.12 12.50 0.98
N LEU A 380 -28.20 11.57 1.19
CA LEU A 380 -26.92 11.46 0.49
C LEU A 380 -27.13 11.04 -0.97
N GLY A 381 -27.39 12.04 -1.81
CA GLY A 381 -27.28 11.94 -3.25
C GLY A 381 -25.80 11.90 -3.65
N SER A 382 -25.35 10.74 -4.14
CA SER A 382 -24.01 10.43 -4.69
C SER A 382 -23.05 9.70 -3.74
N ARG A 383 -22.52 8.57 -4.24
CA ARG A 383 -21.58 7.68 -3.54
C ARG A 383 -20.24 8.35 -3.18
N GLY A 384 -19.88 9.47 -3.82
CA GLY A 384 -18.60 10.15 -3.61
C GLY A 384 -18.51 10.97 -2.32
N GLU A 385 -19.63 11.55 -1.85
CA GLU A 385 -19.64 12.38 -0.64
C GLU A 385 -19.54 11.53 0.64
N LEU A 386 -20.23 10.38 0.68
CA LEU A 386 -20.18 9.41 1.79
C LEU A 386 -18.74 9.00 2.14
N THR A 387 -17.93 8.77 1.11
CA THR A 387 -16.51 8.39 1.21
C THR A 387 -15.69 9.46 1.93
N GLY A 388 -15.85 10.74 1.57
CA GLY A 388 -15.17 11.86 2.24
C GLY A 388 -15.60 12.05 3.69
N TRP A 389 -16.90 11.89 3.98
CA TRP A 389 -17.44 11.98 5.33
C TRP A 389 -16.90 10.87 6.25
N LEU A 390 -16.80 9.63 5.77
CA LEU A 390 -16.25 8.52 6.55
C LEU A 390 -14.78 8.74 6.94
N LEU A 391 -13.97 9.29 6.03
CA LEU A 391 -12.59 9.68 6.34
C LEU A 391 -12.55 10.77 7.42
N GLY A 392 -13.39 11.81 7.28
CA GLY A 392 -13.49 12.89 8.26
C GLY A 392 -13.84 12.38 9.66
N ILE A 393 -14.83 11.48 9.75
CA ILE A 393 -15.24 10.84 10.99
C ILE A 393 -14.10 10.07 11.63
N ARG A 394 -13.36 9.27 10.84
CA ARG A 394 -12.22 8.49 11.36
C ARG A 394 -11.12 9.40 11.89
N ARG A 395 -10.79 10.49 11.20
CA ARG A 395 -9.78 11.49 11.63
C ARG A 395 -10.17 12.16 12.94
N VAL A 396 -11.43 12.58 13.07
CA VAL A 396 -11.94 13.17 14.32
C VAL A 396 -11.91 12.14 15.45
N ALA A 397 -12.32 10.89 15.19
CA ALA A 397 -12.26 9.82 16.18
C ALA A 397 -10.82 9.57 16.67
N ILE A 398 -9.81 9.55 15.79
CA ILE A 398 -8.40 9.41 16.15
C ILE A 398 -7.98 10.50 17.17
N VAL A 399 -8.29 11.77 16.86
CA VAL A 399 -7.96 12.90 17.74
C VAL A 399 -8.65 12.76 19.09
N LEU A 400 -9.96 12.45 19.09
CA LEU A 400 -10.73 12.30 20.33
C LEU A 400 -10.24 11.15 21.20
N ILE A 401 -9.86 10.01 20.62
CA ILE A 401 -9.32 8.85 21.34
C ILE A 401 -8.02 9.21 22.05
N LEU A 402 -7.11 9.91 21.36
CA LEU A 402 -5.82 10.33 21.94
C LEU A 402 -5.98 11.42 23.00
N LEU A 403 -6.89 12.37 22.79
CA LEU A 403 -7.25 13.37 23.80
C LEU A 403 -7.88 12.72 25.03
N LEU A 404 -8.67 11.67 24.87
CA LEU A 404 -9.24 10.92 26.00
C LEU A 404 -8.15 10.18 26.78
N GLY A 405 -7.16 9.60 26.10
CA GLY A 405 -5.96 9.04 26.73
C GLY A 405 -5.14 10.09 27.47
N TYR A 406 -4.95 11.28 26.88
CA TYR A 406 -4.31 12.42 27.53
C TYR A 406 -5.08 12.86 28.79
N LEU A 407 -6.41 13.03 28.68
CA LEU A 407 -7.25 13.43 29.80
C LEU A 407 -7.16 12.42 30.95
N TYR A 408 -7.18 11.12 30.66
CA TYR A 408 -6.99 10.09 31.69
C TYR A 408 -5.61 10.20 32.35
N HIS A 409 -4.55 10.43 31.58
CA HIS A 409 -3.21 10.68 32.12
C HIS A 409 -3.18 11.93 33.03
N ALA A 410 -3.81 13.03 32.62
CA ALA A 410 -3.86 14.25 33.41
C ALA A 410 -4.68 14.11 34.70
N LEU A 411 -5.75 13.29 34.69
CA LEU A 411 -6.66 13.14 35.84
C LEU A 411 -6.20 12.08 36.86
N VAL A 412 -5.58 10.99 36.39
CA VAL A 412 -5.30 9.78 37.19
C VAL A 412 -3.83 9.36 37.15
N GLY A 413 -3.03 9.93 36.23
CA GLY A 413 -1.73 9.41 35.84
C GLY A 413 -0.64 9.46 36.90
N ASP A 414 -0.72 10.33 37.92
CA ASP A 414 0.31 10.46 38.95
C ASP A 414 0.21 9.40 40.05
N SER A 415 -0.98 8.85 40.29
CA SER A 415 -1.23 7.94 41.42
C SER A 415 -0.84 6.48 41.16
N TYR A 416 -0.50 6.12 39.92
CA TYR A 416 -0.28 4.73 39.52
C TYR A 416 1.04 4.49 38.78
N SER A 417 1.70 3.37 39.09
CA SER A 417 2.82 2.82 38.30
C SER A 417 2.39 2.49 36.87
N LEU A 418 3.33 2.47 35.93
CA LEU A 418 3.04 2.07 34.54
C LEU A 418 2.33 0.70 34.51
N VAL A 419 2.75 -0.19 35.40
CA VAL A 419 2.26 -1.56 35.56
C VAL A 419 0.81 -1.62 36.04
N THR A 420 0.35 -0.69 36.87
CA THR A 420 -1.04 -0.79 37.36
C THR A 420 -2.04 -0.42 36.25
N ILE A 421 -1.74 0.64 35.51
CA ILE A 421 -2.63 1.21 34.49
C ILE A 421 -2.96 0.19 33.38
N GLY A 422 -1.97 -0.60 32.97
CA GLY A 422 -2.16 -1.60 31.91
C GLY A 422 -2.88 -2.87 32.32
N LEU A 423 -2.73 -3.34 33.56
CA LEU A 423 -3.52 -4.49 34.03
C LEU A 423 -5.02 -4.16 34.11
N VAL A 424 -5.35 -2.92 34.47
CA VAL A 424 -6.74 -2.42 34.46
C VAL A 424 -7.36 -2.54 33.07
N SER A 425 -6.65 -2.13 32.03
CA SER A 425 -7.12 -2.26 30.64
C SER A 425 -7.14 -3.69 30.13
N PHE A 426 -6.23 -4.56 30.56
CA PHE A 426 -6.27 -5.98 30.20
C PHE A 426 -7.51 -6.65 30.78
N ALA A 427 -7.87 -6.34 32.03
CA ALA A 427 -9.08 -6.86 32.67
C ALA A 427 -10.37 -6.40 31.94
N ALA A 428 -10.38 -5.17 31.41
CA ALA A 428 -11.48 -4.68 30.59
C ALA A 428 -11.60 -5.45 29.27
N ALA A 429 -10.47 -5.67 28.57
CA ALA A 429 -10.45 -6.44 27.32
C ALA A 429 -10.87 -7.90 27.53
N CYS A 430 -10.56 -8.50 28.68
CA CYS A 430 -10.99 -9.87 29.02
C CYS A 430 -12.51 -10.03 29.03
N GLN A 431 -13.29 -8.95 29.19
CA GLN A 431 -14.76 -9.04 29.16
C GLN A 431 -15.30 -9.49 27.80
N PHE A 432 -14.54 -9.32 26.71
CA PHE A 432 -14.93 -9.84 25.40
C PHE A 432 -14.73 -11.36 25.28
N ALA A 433 -13.89 -11.95 26.13
CA ALA A 433 -13.48 -13.35 25.98
C ALA A 433 -14.63 -14.35 26.10
N PRO A 434 -15.58 -14.23 27.06
CA PRO A 434 -16.72 -15.14 27.12
C PRO A 434 -17.55 -15.14 25.84
N ALA A 435 -17.98 -13.97 25.36
CA ALA A 435 -18.78 -13.86 24.13
C ALA A 435 -18.01 -14.36 22.89
N LEU A 436 -16.70 -14.11 22.82
CA LEU A 436 -15.86 -14.56 21.71
C LEU A 436 -15.62 -16.08 21.75
N LEU A 437 -15.09 -16.61 22.86
CA LEU A 437 -14.65 -18.00 23.00
C LEU A 437 -15.84 -18.96 23.10
N ILE A 438 -16.84 -18.65 23.92
CA ILE A 438 -18.03 -19.51 24.02
C ILE A 438 -18.81 -19.46 22.70
N GLY A 439 -18.89 -18.30 22.05
CA GLY A 439 -19.49 -18.16 20.72
C GLY A 439 -18.82 -19.02 19.65
N LEU A 440 -17.50 -19.25 19.73
CA LEU A 440 -16.77 -20.08 18.76
C LEU A 440 -17.13 -21.57 18.81
N TYR A 441 -17.52 -22.10 19.97
CA TYR A 441 -17.72 -23.55 20.17
C TYR A 441 -19.13 -23.94 20.58
N TRP A 442 -19.82 -23.11 21.37
CA TRP A 442 -21.19 -23.38 21.80
C TRP A 442 -22.20 -22.75 20.84
N ARG A 443 -22.95 -23.61 20.12
CA ARG A 443 -24.02 -23.17 19.23
C ARG A 443 -25.16 -22.50 19.99
N GLY A 444 -25.42 -22.89 21.24
CA GLY A 444 -26.53 -22.44 22.09
C GLY A 444 -26.45 -20.99 22.60
N ALA A 445 -25.30 -20.32 22.50
CA ALA A 445 -25.15 -18.94 22.97
C ALA A 445 -26.02 -17.95 22.16
N THR A 446 -26.84 -17.14 22.84
CA THR A 446 -27.77 -16.18 22.23
C THR A 446 -27.24 -14.74 22.29
N ARG A 447 -27.75 -13.88 21.41
CA ARG A 447 -27.41 -12.44 21.39
C ARG A 447 -27.76 -11.74 22.71
N LEU A 448 -28.91 -12.06 23.30
CA LEU A 448 -29.34 -11.48 24.57
C LEU A 448 -28.42 -11.90 25.72
N GLY A 449 -28.00 -13.17 25.73
CA GLY A 449 -27.00 -13.64 26.68
C GLY A 449 -25.67 -12.91 26.53
N ALA A 450 -25.16 -12.78 25.31
CA ALA A 450 -23.90 -12.06 25.07
C ALA A 450 -23.98 -10.59 25.48
N THR A 451 -25.09 -9.91 25.17
CA THR A 451 -25.30 -8.51 25.56
C THR A 451 -25.35 -8.37 27.08
N GLY A 452 -26.13 -9.20 27.76
CA GLY A 452 -26.26 -9.18 29.22
C GLY A 452 -24.95 -9.54 29.93
N GLY A 453 -24.23 -10.55 29.44
CA GLY A 453 -22.93 -10.96 29.98
C GLY A 453 -21.89 -9.84 29.89
N LEU A 454 -21.77 -9.21 28.71
CA LEU A 454 -20.84 -8.09 28.51
C LEU A 454 -21.16 -6.92 29.46
N ILE A 455 -22.43 -6.53 29.58
CA ILE A 455 -22.84 -5.44 30.48
C ILE A 455 -22.53 -5.81 31.94
N ALA A 456 -22.91 -7.00 32.39
CA ALA A 456 -22.70 -7.44 33.76
C ALA A 456 -21.21 -7.47 34.13
N GLY A 457 -20.38 -8.12 33.30
CA GLY A 457 -18.95 -8.19 33.51
C GLY A 457 -18.28 -6.82 33.48
N PHE A 458 -18.64 -5.97 32.52
CA PHE A 458 -18.09 -4.62 32.41
C PHE A 458 -18.48 -3.75 33.61
N LEU A 459 -19.72 -3.80 34.10
CA LEU A 459 -20.12 -3.05 35.29
C LEU A 459 -19.37 -3.51 36.55
N VAL A 460 -19.16 -4.81 36.73
CA VAL A 460 -18.34 -5.33 37.83
C VAL A 460 -16.89 -4.85 37.70
N TRP A 461 -16.31 -4.84 36.50
CA TRP A 461 -14.98 -4.28 36.27
C TRP A 461 -14.91 -2.77 36.56
N VAL A 462 -15.90 -1.98 36.12
CA VAL A 462 -16.00 -0.55 36.42
C VAL A 462 -16.01 -0.34 37.94
N TYR A 463 -16.81 -1.14 38.65
CA TYR A 463 -16.95 -1.07 40.09
C TYR A 463 -15.67 -1.44 40.85
N THR A 464 -14.96 -2.47 40.39
CA THR A 464 -13.83 -3.08 41.11
C THR A 464 -12.46 -2.51 40.75
N LEU A 465 -12.29 -1.92 39.56
CA LEU A 465 -11.00 -1.39 39.11
C LEU A 465 -11.06 0.07 38.65
N LEU A 466 -12.07 0.45 37.84
CA LEU A 466 -12.08 1.80 37.27
C LEU A 466 -12.43 2.87 38.32
N LEU A 467 -13.52 2.70 39.06
CA LEU A 467 -13.97 3.66 40.09
C LEU A 467 -12.98 3.79 41.25
N PRO A 468 -12.40 2.70 41.80
CA PRO A 468 -11.34 2.81 42.81
C PRO A 468 -10.13 3.61 42.33
N GLY A 469 -9.84 3.58 41.02
CA GLY A 469 -8.84 4.45 40.39
C GLY A 469 -9.09 5.94 40.61
N PHE A 470 -10.34 6.37 40.46
CA PHE A 470 -10.73 7.76 40.73
C PHE A 470 -10.67 8.10 42.22
N ALA A 471 -10.99 7.16 43.10
CA ALA A 471 -10.86 7.35 44.55
C ALA A 471 -9.40 7.54 44.98
N GLN A 472 -8.46 6.76 44.44
CA GLN A 472 -7.03 6.90 44.74
C GLN A 472 -6.44 8.21 44.22
N SER A 473 -6.97 8.75 43.13
CA SER A 473 -6.61 10.08 42.60
C SER A 473 -7.26 11.27 43.33
N GLY A 474 -8.07 11.03 44.37
CA GLY A 474 -8.74 12.07 45.16
C GLY A 474 -10.04 12.63 44.58
N TRP A 475 -10.54 12.06 43.47
CA TRP A 475 -11.80 12.49 42.83
C TRP A 475 -13.05 11.88 43.47
N LEU A 476 -12.90 10.74 44.16
CA LEU A 476 -13.97 10.10 44.93
C LEU A 476 -13.52 9.94 46.38
N ASP A 477 -14.48 9.95 47.30
CA ASP A 477 -14.22 9.75 48.72
C ASP A 477 -13.52 8.38 48.96
N PRO A 478 -12.36 8.34 49.63
CA PRO A 478 -11.63 7.11 49.92
C PRO A 478 -12.46 6.05 50.68
N SER A 479 -13.47 6.49 51.45
CA SER A 479 -14.39 5.60 52.16
C SER A 479 -15.09 4.59 51.24
N PHE A 480 -15.29 4.93 49.95
CA PHE A 480 -15.84 4.01 48.95
C PHE A 480 -15.03 2.71 48.85
N VAL A 481 -13.70 2.81 48.92
CA VAL A 481 -12.78 1.66 48.83
C VAL A 481 -12.59 1.00 50.19
N GLU A 482 -12.49 1.81 51.25
CA GLU A 482 -12.17 1.35 52.60
C GLU A 482 -13.35 0.68 53.32
N SER A 483 -14.54 1.26 53.28
CA SER A 483 -15.73 0.77 54.00
C SER A 483 -16.83 0.25 53.07
N GLY A 484 -16.68 0.45 51.76
CA GLY A 484 -17.69 0.09 50.76
C GLY A 484 -18.77 1.17 50.64
N PRO A 485 -19.59 1.14 49.57
CA PRO A 485 -20.68 2.10 49.40
C PRO A 485 -21.64 2.04 50.59
N LEU A 486 -22.04 3.21 51.10
CA LEU A 486 -22.95 3.34 52.24
C LEU A 486 -22.43 2.66 53.54
N GLY A 487 -21.13 2.39 53.65
CA GLY A 487 -20.52 1.72 54.80
C GLY A 487 -20.75 0.19 54.86
N ILE A 488 -21.20 -0.42 53.76
CA ILE A 488 -21.44 -1.86 53.69
C ILE A 488 -20.13 -2.58 53.31
N ALA A 489 -19.48 -3.20 54.30
CA ALA A 489 -18.19 -3.89 54.12
C ALA A 489 -18.22 -5.01 53.06
N TRP A 490 -19.36 -5.67 52.86
CA TRP A 490 -19.53 -6.72 51.83
C TRP A 490 -19.43 -6.20 50.39
N LEU A 491 -19.64 -4.90 50.19
CA LEU A 491 -19.62 -4.27 48.88
C LEU A 491 -18.27 -3.59 48.62
N ARG A 492 -17.23 -3.80 49.43
CA ARG A 492 -15.91 -3.20 49.18
C ARG A 492 -15.38 -3.60 47.79
N PRO A 493 -15.01 -2.64 46.92
CA PRO A 493 -14.55 -2.92 45.56
C PRO A 493 -13.39 -3.92 45.46
N TYR A 494 -12.42 -3.87 46.38
CA TYR A 494 -11.25 -4.75 46.40
C TYR A 494 -11.45 -6.04 47.22
N ALA A 495 -12.58 -6.17 47.90
CA ALA A 495 -12.90 -7.31 48.76
C ALA A 495 -14.41 -7.65 48.67
N LEU A 496 -14.94 -7.74 47.44
CA LEU A 496 -16.34 -8.07 47.21
C LEU A 496 -16.70 -9.38 47.92
N PHE A 497 -17.83 -9.34 48.64
CA PHE A 497 -18.35 -10.44 49.44
C PHE A 497 -17.37 -10.97 50.51
N GLY A 498 -16.42 -10.13 50.96
CA GLY A 498 -15.48 -10.46 52.03
C GLY A 498 -14.27 -11.30 51.61
N LEU A 499 -13.98 -11.40 50.31
CA LEU A 499 -12.79 -12.10 49.81
C LEU A 499 -11.55 -11.20 49.83
N GLU A 500 -10.74 -11.30 50.89
CA GLU A 500 -9.58 -10.42 51.11
C GLU A 500 -8.23 -11.00 50.63
N ASN A 501 -8.14 -12.31 50.37
CA ASN A 501 -6.87 -12.98 50.08
C ASN A 501 -6.43 -12.96 48.60
N ALA A 502 -7.17 -12.29 47.72
CA ALA A 502 -6.85 -12.20 46.29
C ALA A 502 -6.20 -10.84 45.98
N ASP A 503 -5.24 -10.81 45.05
CA ASP A 503 -4.77 -9.53 44.53
C ASP A 503 -5.89 -8.82 43.77
N ILE A 504 -5.80 -7.50 43.70
CA ILE A 504 -6.85 -6.61 43.19
C ILE A 504 -7.25 -6.99 41.75
N TYR A 505 -6.30 -7.38 40.91
CA TYR A 505 -6.55 -7.69 39.50
C TYR A 505 -7.20 -9.06 39.33
N SER A 506 -6.70 -10.08 40.02
CA SER A 506 -7.31 -11.41 39.98
C SER A 506 -8.69 -11.42 40.62
N HIS A 507 -8.90 -10.65 41.70
CA HIS A 507 -10.20 -10.45 42.33
C HIS A 507 -11.21 -9.88 41.34
N SER A 508 -10.86 -8.77 40.68
CA SER A 508 -11.72 -8.14 39.67
C SER A 508 -11.98 -9.08 38.49
N LEU A 509 -10.94 -9.73 37.96
CA LEU A 509 -11.07 -10.66 36.84
C LEU A 509 -12.03 -11.81 37.16
N MET A 510 -11.88 -12.41 38.34
CA MET A 510 -12.73 -13.51 38.80
C MET A 510 -14.20 -13.09 38.86
N TRP A 511 -14.53 -12.01 39.56
CA TRP A 511 -15.92 -11.58 39.72
C TRP A 511 -16.54 -11.06 38.43
N SER A 512 -15.79 -10.30 37.63
CA SER A 512 -16.28 -9.79 36.35
C SER A 512 -16.52 -10.90 35.34
N LEU A 513 -15.61 -11.87 35.20
CA LEU A 513 -15.81 -13.02 34.32
C LEU A 513 -16.91 -13.95 34.83
N LEU A 514 -17.03 -14.16 36.15
CA LEU A 514 -18.10 -14.96 36.73
C LEU A 514 -19.47 -14.35 36.41
N ALA A 515 -19.64 -13.04 36.60
CA ALA A 515 -20.87 -12.33 36.24
C ALA A 515 -21.13 -12.40 34.74
N ASN A 516 -20.09 -12.20 33.92
CA ASN A 516 -20.20 -12.21 32.47
C ASN A 516 -20.63 -13.59 31.93
N VAL A 517 -19.90 -14.64 32.30
CA VAL A 517 -20.19 -16.03 31.90
C VAL A 517 -21.52 -16.49 32.49
N GLY A 518 -21.79 -16.18 33.76
CA GLY A 518 -23.03 -16.55 34.44
C GLY A 518 -24.27 -15.99 33.75
N VAL A 519 -24.26 -14.69 33.42
CA VAL A 519 -25.38 -14.05 32.69
C VAL A 519 -25.44 -14.53 31.24
N LEU A 520 -24.29 -14.65 30.56
CA LEU A 520 -24.24 -15.17 29.19
C LEU A 520 -24.86 -16.55 29.08
N VAL A 521 -24.44 -17.49 29.93
CA VAL A 521 -24.92 -18.88 29.94
C VAL A 521 -26.37 -18.93 30.43
N GLY A 522 -26.67 -18.29 31.56
CA GLY A 522 -28.01 -18.29 32.14
C GLY A 522 -29.05 -17.77 31.15
N VAL A 523 -28.86 -16.55 30.63
CA VAL A 523 -29.81 -15.96 29.66
C VAL A 523 -29.85 -16.78 28.36
N SER A 524 -28.73 -17.33 27.88
CA SER A 524 -28.73 -18.14 26.65
C SER A 524 -29.53 -19.44 26.81
N LEU A 525 -29.52 -20.06 27.99
CA LEU A 525 -30.30 -21.28 28.26
C LEU A 525 -31.81 -21.01 28.30
N PHE A 526 -32.22 -19.81 28.69
CA PHE A 526 -33.64 -19.43 28.82
C PHE A 526 -34.20 -18.61 27.64
N THR A 527 -33.38 -18.27 26.64
CA THR A 527 -33.81 -17.47 25.48
C THR A 527 -33.70 -18.25 24.17
N ARG A 528 -34.62 -17.98 23.23
CA ARG A 528 -34.59 -18.59 21.90
C ARG A 528 -33.73 -17.78 20.93
N GLN A 529 -32.96 -18.46 20.09
CA GLN A 529 -32.16 -17.84 19.04
C GLN A 529 -32.99 -17.46 17.82
N SER A 530 -32.68 -16.32 17.20
CA SER A 530 -33.20 -15.97 15.88
C SER A 530 -32.66 -16.91 14.78
N ARG A 531 -33.35 -17.02 13.64
CA ARG A 531 -32.89 -17.82 12.48
C ARG A 531 -31.51 -17.39 11.99
N LEU A 532 -31.23 -16.08 12.02
CA LEU A 532 -29.94 -15.51 11.63
C LEU A 532 -28.84 -15.91 12.64
N GLU A 533 -29.14 -15.86 13.95
CA GLU A 533 -28.22 -16.35 14.99
C GLU A 533 -27.89 -17.83 14.83
N GLN A 534 -28.88 -18.68 14.55
CA GLN A 534 -28.66 -20.12 14.34
C GLN A 534 -27.73 -20.38 13.15
N THR A 535 -27.96 -19.67 12.05
CA THR A 535 -27.12 -19.77 10.84
C THR A 535 -25.68 -19.36 11.13
N GLN A 536 -25.48 -18.23 11.82
CA GLN A 536 -24.14 -17.75 12.19
C GLN A 536 -23.46 -18.68 13.21
N ALA A 537 -24.21 -19.20 14.18
CA ALA A 537 -23.71 -20.16 15.16
C ALA A 537 -23.19 -21.45 14.50
N ALA A 538 -23.88 -21.95 13.47
CA ALA A 538 -23.45 -23.11 12.70
C ALA A 538 -22.14 -22.83 11.94
N LEU A 539 -22.04 -21.69 11.25
CA LEU A 539 -20.84 -21.26 10.53
C LEU A 539 -19.62 -21.13 11.45
N PHE A 540 -19.81 -20.51 12.61
CA PHE A 540 -18.74 -20.35 13.60
C PHE A 540 -18.33 -21.70 14.19
N ALA A 541 -19.28 -22.54 14.59
CA ALA A 541 -18.97 -23.85 15.17
C ALA A 541 -18.22 -24.76 14.18
N GLY A 542 -18.67 -24.81 12.92
CA GLY A 542 -18.13 -25.67 11.86
C GLY A 542 -16.98 -25.08 11.03
N ALA A 543 -16.40 -23.93 11.41
CA ALA A 543 -15.43 -23.23 10.58
C ALA A 543 -14.16 -24.05 10.25
N LEU A 544 -13.76 -25.00 11.11
CA LEU A 544 -12.59 -25.85 10.85
C LEU A 544 -12.89 -27.02 9.90
N ASP A 545 -14.16 -27.39 9.73
CA ASP A 545 -14.59 -28.52 8.93
C ASP A 545 -14.70 -28.13 7.45
N SER A 546 -13.75 -28.62 6.63
CA SER A 546 -13.72 -28.34 5.19
C SER A 546 -15.00 -28.81 4.45
N ALA A 547 -15.69 -29.82 4.99
CA ALA A 547 -16.93 -30.37 4.43
C ALA A 547 -18.18 -29.51 4.74
N VAL A 548 -18.12 -28.65 5.75
CA VAL A 548 -19.27 -27.88 6.26
C VAL A 548 -19.52 -26.60 5.46
N SER A 549 -18.56 -26.14 4.65
CA SER A 549 -18.75 -24.97 3.76
C SER A 549 -19.82 -25.17 2.67
N TYR A 550 -20.24 -26.42 2.40
CA TYR A 550 -21.34 -26.70 1.47
C TYR A 550 -22.50 -27.47 2.10
N ALA A 551 -22.29 -28.29 3.15
CA ALA A 551 -23.29 -29.25 3.61
C ALA A 551 -24.26 -28.76 4.71
N SER A 552 -23.91 -27.74 5.51
CA SER A 552 -24.72 -27.33 6.68
C SER A 552 -25.92 -26.43 6.36
N LEU A 553 -26.09 -26.00 5.11
CA LEU A 553 -27.24 -25.19 4.67
C LEU A 553 -28.47 -26.05 4.28
N TRP A 554 -28.36 -27.39 4.31
CA TRP A 554 -29.28 -28.33 3.66
C TRP A 554 -30.08 -29.22 4.63
N GLN A 555 -30.64 -28.65 5.71
CA GLN A 555 -31.63 -29.34 6.55
C GLN A 555 -32.90 -28.48 6.66
N GLY A 556 -33.63 -28.36 5.55
CA GLY A 556 -35.01 -27.85 5.54
C GLY A 556 -36.00 -28.99 5.33
N GLN A 557 -37.08 -28.98 6.10
CA GLN A 557 -38.15 -29.99 6.13
C GLN A 557 -39.14 -29.80 4.96
N THR A 558 -38.70 -29.93 3.71
CA THR A 558 -39.66 -29.91 2.59
C THR A 558 -40.42 -31.21 2.51
N THR A 559 -41.76 -31.13 2.43
CA THR A 559 -42.61 -32.30 2.18
C THR A 559 -42.74 -32.59 0.68
N ARG A 560 -42.98 -33.86 0.32
CA ARG A 560 -43.14 -34.28 -1.08
C ARG A 560 -44.24 -33.50 -1.78
N GLY A 561 -45.39 -33.31 -1.13
CA GLY A 561 -46.53 -32.60 -1.70
C GLY A 561 -46.23 -31.13 -2.02
N GLU A 562 -45.46 -30.44 -1.17
CA GLU A 562 -45.09 -29.03 -1.41
C GLU A 562 -44.13 -28.87 -2.59
N LEU A 563 -43.15 -29.77 -2.71
CA LEU A 563 -42.20 -29.76 -3.83
C LEU A 563 -42.86 -30.17 -5.14
N GLU A 564 -43.76 -31.16 -5.10
CA GLU A 564 -44.53 -31.60 -6.25
C GLU A 564 -45.51 -30.52 -6.74
N ALA A 565 -46.20 -29.83 -5.82
CA ALA A 565 -47.05 -28.69 -6.15
C ALA A 565 -46.26 -27.53 -6.79
N LEU A 566 -45.06 -27.24 -6.29
CA LEU A 566 -44.16 -26.24 -6.88
C LEU A 566 -43.76 -26.62 -8.31
N LEU A 567 -43.29 -27.86 -8.51
CA LEU A 567 -42.87 -28.34 -9.83
C LEU A 567 -44.05 -28.41 -10.80
N ALA A 568 -45.23 -28.85 -10.36
CA ALA A 568 -46.43 -28.88 -11.18
C ALA A 568 -46.88 -27.46 -11.58
N ARG A 569 -46.74 -26.47 -10.70
CA ARG A 569 -47.09 -25.07 -10.97
C ARG A 569 -46.24 -24.42 -12.06
N TYR A 570 -44.95 -24.76 -12.15
CA TYR A 570 -44.01 -24.08 -13.06
C TYR A 570 -43.53 -24.92 -14.25
N LEU A 571 -43.52 -26.25 -14.15
CA LEU A 571 -43.06 -27.18 -15.20
C LEU A 571 -44.19 -28.08 -15.74
N GLY A 572 -45.35 -28.11 -15.08
CA GLY A 572 -46.48 -28.98 -15.41
C GLY A 572 -46.40 -30.38 -14.78
N ALA A 573 -47.55 -31.03 -14.63
CA ALA A 573 -47.70 -32.30 -13.92
C ALA A 573 -46.81 -33.45 -14.45
N GLY A 574 -46.57 -33.49 -15.78
CA GLY A 574 -45.74 -34.51 -16.42
C GLY A 574 -44.22 -34.32 -16.22
N ALA A 575 -43.76 -33.11 -15.86
CA ALA A 575 -42.37 -32.86 -15.49
C ALA A 575 -42.13 -33.12 -14.01
N ALA A 576 -43.10 -32.78 -13.15
CA ALA A 576 -43.07 -33.09 -11.73
C ALA A 576 -42.95 -34.60 -11.48
N THR A 577 -43.81 -35.40 -12.09
CA THR A 577 -43.78 -36.88 -11.99
C THR A 577 -42.45 -37.51 -12.43
N ARG A 578 -41.72 -36.88 -13.37
CA ARG A 578 -40.39 -37.35 -13.80
C ARG A 578 -39.30 -37.10 -12.77
N VAL A 579 -39.38 -36.01 -12.01
CA VAL A 579 -38.41 -35.72 -10.92
C VAL A 579 -38.57 -36.72 -9.77
N PHE A 580 -39.78 -37.23 -9.55
CA PHE A 580 -40.08 -38.25 -8.55
C PHE A 580 -40.10 -39.70 -9.10
N ALA A 581 -39.78 -39.90 -10.39
CA ALA A 581 -39.82 -41.22 -11.02
C ALA A 581 -38.73 -42.13 -10.42
N GLY A 582 -39.16 -43.21 -9.76
CA GLY A 582 -38.26 -44.18 -9.10
C GLY A 582 -38.24 -44.11 -7.57
N GLN A 583 -38.97 -43.18 -6.94
CA GLN A 583 -39.21 -43.20 -5.50
C GLN A 583 -40.51 -43.93 -5.15
N ARG A 584 -40.51 -44.65 -4.02
CA ARG A 584 -41.74 -45.22 -3.45
C ARG A 584 -42.71 -44.09 -3.08
N ASP A 585 -43.98 -44.33 -3.38
CA ASP A 585 -45.07 -43.42 -3.05
C ASP A 585 -45.56 -43.73 -1.63
N ASP A 586 -44.86 -43.15 -0.66
CA ASP A 586 -45.12 -43.36 0.77
C ASP A 586 -45.93 -42.20 1.40
N GLY A 587 -46.49 -41.29 0.58
CA GLY A 587 -47.42 -40.22 0.98
C GLY A 587 -46.88 -38.78 0.99
N ASP A 588 -47.78 -37.80 0.86
CA ASP A 588 -47.46 -36.37 0.63
C ASP A 588 -46.70 -35.66 1.76
N GLN A 589 -46.76 -36.16 2.99
CA GLN A 589 -46.24 -35.49 4.18
C GLN A 589 -44.79 -35.89 4.56
N GLN A 590 -44.15 -36.74 3.75
CA GLN A 590 -42.81 -37.23 4.05
C GLN A 590 -41.73 -36.24 3.59
N ALA A 591 -40.68 -36.09 4.40
CA ALA A 591 -39.54 -35.24 4.09
C ALA A 591 -38.78 -35.75 2.86
N VAL A 592 -38.49 -34.85 1.93
CA VAL A 592 -37.87 -35.18 0.65
C VAL A 592 -36.34 -35.33 0.79
N PRO A 593 -35.73 -36.41 0.27
CA PRO A 593 -34.27 -36.56 0.26
C PRO A 593 -33.57 -35.46 -0.55
N PRO A 594 -32.35 -35.04 -0.16
CA PRO A 594 -31.62 -33.94 -0.81
C PRO A 594 -31.32 -34.19 -2.30
N GLU A 595 -31.22 -35.45 -2.73
CA GLU A 595 -31.03 -35.82 -4.14
C GLU A 595 -32.23 -35.42 -5.03
N VAL A 596 -33.44 -35.48 -4.48
CA VAL A 596 -34.66 -35.10 -5.20
C VAL A 596 -34.82 -33.59 -5.22
N ILE A 597 -34.42 -32.89 -4.16
CA ILE A 597 -34.37 -31.42 -4.14
C ILE A 597 -33.38 -30.90 -5.19
N ALA A 598 -32.20 -31.51 -5.32
CA ALA A 598 -31.23 -31.18 -6.34
C ALA A 598 -31.76 -31.46 -7.77
N SER A 599 -32.45 -32.59 -7.95
CA SER A 599 -33.10 -32.93 -9.22
C SER A 599 -34.22 -31.95 -9.59
N ALA A 600 -34.99 -31.50 -8.59
CA ALA A 600 -36.02 -30.48 -8.74
C ALA A 600 -35.43 -29.10 -9.10
N GLU A 601 -34.32 -28.69 -8.46
CA GLU A 601 -33.59 -27.46 -8.78
C GLU A 601 -33.05 -27.49 -10.21
N GLN A 602 -32.51 -28.64 -10.65
CA GLN A 602 -31.98 -28.81 -11.99
C GLN A 602 -33.09 -28.78 -13.05
N ALA A 603 -34.24 -29.39 -12.78
CA ALA A 603 -35.42 -29.32 -13.64
C ALA A 603 -35.96 -27.89 -13.78
N LEU A 604 -36.04 -27.14 -12.66
CA LEU A 604 -36.44 -25.73 -12.67
C LEU A 604 -35.40 -24.82 -13.35
N THR A 605 -34.12 -25.13 -13.21
CA THR A 605 -33.02 -24.37 -13.85
C THR A 605 -33.17 -24.37 -15.37
N GLY A 606 -33.60 -25.49 -15.96
CA GLY A 606 -33.85 -25.60 -17.40
C GLY A 606 -34.97 -24.71 -17.92
N ALA A 607 -35.92 -24.30 -17.06
CA ALA A 607 -37.06 -23.46 -17.45
C ALA A 607 -36.95 -22.00 -17.01
N LEU A 608 -36.36 -21.73 -15.84
CA LEU A 608 -36.38 -20.42 -15.17
C LEU A 608 -34.98 -19.82 -14.94
N GLY A 609 -33.92 -20.55 -15.27
CA GLY A 609 -32.55 -20.19 -14.96
C GLY A 609 -32.14 -20.51 -13.52
N SER A 610 -30.83 -20.66 -13.28
CA SER A 610 -30.28 -21.21 -12.03
C SER A 610 -30.55 -20.35 -10.80
N ALA A 611 -30.58 -19.02 -10.95
CA ALA A 611 -30.85 -18.09 -9.85
C ALA A 611 -32.31 -18.18 -9.37
N SER A 612 -33.26 -18.18 -10.31
CA SER A 612 -34.70 -18.25 -10.03
C SER A 612 -35.12 -19.61 -9.49
N ALA A 613 -34.56 -20.70 -10.05
CA ALA A 613 -34.77 -22.06 -9.57
C ALA A 613 -34.32 -22.21 -8.11
N ARG A 614 -33.15 -21.66 -7.75
CA ARG A 614 -32.67 -21.64 -6.37
C ARG A 614 -33.58 -20.89 -5.41
N VAL A 615 -34.14 -19.76 -5.83
CA VAL A 615 -35.03 -18.98 -4.97
C VAL A 615 -36.33 -19.72 -4.70
N LEU A 616 -36.94 -20.34 -5.72
CA LEU A 616 -38.18 -21.10 -5.58
C LEU A 616 -38.01 -22.38 -4.76
N ILE A 617 -36.91 -23.10 -4.96
CA ILE A 617 -36.56 -24.24 -4.11
C ILE A 617 -36.31 -23.78 -2.68
N ASN A 618 -35.58 -22.68 -2.47
CA ASN A 618 -35.36 -22.14 -1.12
C ASN A 618 -36.64 -21.65 -0.43
N SER A 619 -37.63 -21.11 -1.15
CA SER A 619 -38.90 -20.67 -0.53
C SER A 619 -39.72 -21.85 0.00
N VAL A 620 -39.72 -22.96 -0.73
CA VAL A 620 -40.42 -24.19 -0.32
C VAL A 620 -39.64 -24.93 0.77
N VAL A 621 -38.30 -24.93 0.69
CA VAL A 621 -37.41 -25.50 1.73
C VAL A 621 -37.45 -24.74 3.05
N ARG A 622 -37.81 -23.45 3.03
CA ARG A 622 -37.92 -22.59 4.22
C ARG A 622 -39.34 -22.47 4.79
N GLY A 623 -40.36 -23.02 4.12
CA GLY A 623 -41.76 -22.91 4.52
C GLY A 623 -42.28 -21.45 4.52
N GLU A 624 -41.74 -20.60 3.65
CA GLU A 624 -42.14 -19.19 3.56
C GLU A 624 -43.27 -19.05 2.53
N ALA A 625 -44.46 -18.64 2.97
CA ALA A 625 -45.53 -18.22 2.07
C ALA A 625 -45.04 -16.98 1.31
N LEU A 626 -44.93 -17.08 -0.01
CA LEU A 626 -44.49 -15.99 -0.87
C LEU A 626 -45.53 -14.86 -0.85
N ASP A 627 -45.13 -13.70 -0.31
CA ASP A 627 -45.86 -12.44 -0.43
C ASP A 627 -45.89 -11.98 -1.90
N LEU A 628 -46.98 -11.35 -2.34
CA LEU A 628 -47.13 -10.83 -3.70
C LEU A 628 -46.02 -9.79 -4.01
N GLU A 629 -45.52 -9.12 -2.96
CA GLU A 629 -44.38 -8.20 -3.00
C GLU A 629 -43.04 -8.94 -3.27
N ALA A 630 -42.89 -10.19 -2.81
CA ALA A 630 -41.71 -11.01 -3.10
C ALA A 630 -41.70 -11.49 -4.56
N VAL A 631 -42.87 -11.83 -5.13
CA VAL A 631 -43.01 -12.19 -6.56
C VAL A 631 -42.74 -11.00 -7.47
N LEU A 632 -43.21 -9.80 -7.11
CA LEU A 632 -42.90 -8.56 -7.81
C LEU A 632 -41.41 -8.20 -7.67
N SER A 633 -40.80 -8.41 -6.49
CA SER A 633 -39.36 -8.20 -6.33
C SER A 633 -38.51 -9.22 -7.11
N ILE A 634 -39.02 -10.43 -7.38
CA ILE A 634 -38.38 -11.43 -8.25
C ILE A 634 -38.45 -11.00 -9.72
N LEU A 635 -39.58 -10.46 -10.19
CA LEU A 635 -39.70 -9.88 -11.54
C LEU A 635 -38.77 -8.67 -11.71
N ASP A 636 -38.67 -7.82 -10.69
CA ASP A 636 -37.74 -6.69 -10.67
C ASP A 636 -36.28 -7.13 -10.55
N THR A 637 -35.93 -8.11 -9.71
CA THR A 637 -34.55 -8.60 -9.63
C THR A 637 -34.14 -9.37 -10.89
N THR A 638 -35.05 -10.05 -11.58
CA THR A 638 -34.72 -10.73 -12.85
C THR A 638 -34.51 -9.69 -13.95
N SER A 639 -35.34 -8.64 -14.02
CA SER A 639 -35.16 -7.52 -14.95
C SER A 639 -33.89 -6.73 -14.63
N GLN A 640 -33.64 -6.43 -13.36
CA GLN A 640 -32.43 -5.75 -12.90
C GLN A 640 -31.18 -6.59 -13.10
N THR A 641 -31.25 -7.92 -12.93
CA THR A 641 -30.11 -8.82 -13.16
C THR A 641 -29.81 -8.95 -14.65
N LEU A 642 -30.83 -8.95 -15.51
CA LEU A 642 -30.65 -8.90 -16.96
C LEU A 642 -30.07 -7.57 -17.42
N GLU A 643 -30.54 -6.43 -16.88
CA GLU A 643 -29.93 -5.12 -17.13
C GLU A 643 -28.50 -5.05 -16.59
N TYR A 644 -28.25 -5.61 -15.41
CA TYR A 644 -26.93 -5.62 -14.79
C TYR A 644 -25.96 -6.52 -15.55
N ASN A 645 -26.39 -7.71 -16.00
CA ASN A 645 -25.60 -8.59 -16.87
C ASN A 645 -25.32 -7.94 -18.22
N ARG A 646 -26.32 -7.28 -18.84
CA ARG A 646 -26.08 -6.50 -20.07
C ARG A 646 -25.08 -5.37 -19.85
N ARG A 647 -25.15 -4.66 -18.72
CA ARG A 647 -24.17 -3.63 -18.35
C ARG A 647 -22.78 -4.22 -18.07
N LEU A 648 -22.71 -5.39 -17.46
CA LEU A 648 -21.46 -6.12 -17.21
C LEU A 648 -20.83 -6.59 -18.52
N GLU A 649 -21.63 -7.13 -19.44
CA GLU A 649 -21.17 -7.53 -20.78
C GLU A 649 -20.71 -6.31 -21.58
N GLN A 650 -21.45 -5.20 -21.53
CA GLN A 650 -21.04 -3.93 -22.14
C GLN A 650 -19.72 -3.42 -21.56
N LYS A 651 -19.57 -3.39 -20.24
CA LYS A 651 -18.32 -2.97 -19.59
C LYS A 651 -17.18 -3.93 -19.84
N SER A 652 -17.45 -5.23 -19.90
CA SER A 652 -16.44 -6.26 -20.21
C SER A 652 -15.94 -6.11 -21.65
N ALA A 653 -16.85 -5.88 -22.60
CA ALA A 653 -16.51 -5.59 -23.99
C ALA A 653 -15.75 -4.25 -24.13
N GLU A 654 -16.15 -3.22 -23.38
CA GLU A 654 -15.45 -1.93 -23.36
C GLU A 654 -14.04 -2.06 -22.77
N LEU A 655 -13.88 -2.79 -21.67
CA LEU A 655 -12.57 -3.07 -21.07
C LEU A 655 -11.68 -3.91 -21.98
N ALA A 656 -12.25 -4.89 -22.71
CA ALA A 656 -11.51 -5.65 -23.71
C ALA A 656 -11.02 -4.75 -24.84
N ARG A 657 -11.88 -3.85 -25.34
CA ARG A 657 -11.53 -2.85 -26.37
C ARG A 657 -10.42 -1.91 -25.89
N ILE A 658 -10.56 -1.34 -24.68
CA ILE A 658 -9.54 -0.47 -24.07
C ILE A 658 -8.23 -1.24 -23.86
N GLY A 659 -8.30 -2.52 -23.48
CA GLY A 659 -7.13 -3.37 -23.33
C GLY A 659 -6.39 -3.61 -24.64
N GLU A 660 -7.09 -3.78 -25.76
CA GLU A 660 -6.51 -3.86 -27.10
C GLU A 660 -5.93 -2.51 -27.56
N GLU A 661 -6.66 -1.40 -27.36
CA GLU A 661 -6.18 -0.05 -27.66
C GLU A 661 -4.89 0.28 -26.89
N LEU A 662 -4.83 -0.10 -25.60
CA LEU A 662 -3.65 0.10 -24.76
C LEU A 662 -2.47 -0.74 -25.22
N ARG A 663 -2.70 -2.00 -25.63
CA ARG A 663 -1.64 -2.86 -26.19
C ARG A 663 -1.09 -2.28 -27.49
N ALA A 664 -1.96 -1.88 -28.41
CA ALA A 664 -1.57 -1.24 -29.66
C ALA A 664 -0.81 0.06 -29.42
N ALA A 665 -1.23 0.88 -28.44
CA ALA A 665 -0.51 2.08 -28.06
C ALA A 665 0.89 1.78 -27.48
N ASN A 666 1.02 0.74 -26.66
CA ASN A 666 2.29 0.34 -26.06
C ASN A 666 3.27 -0.21 -27.12
N GLU A 667 2.76 -0.98 -28.09
CA GLU A 667 3.56 -1.46 -29.23
C GLU A 667 4.09 -0.30 -30.09
N ARG A 668 3.23 0.67 -30.43
CA ARG A 668 3.66 1.90 -31.13
C ARG A 668 4.71 2.69 -30.33
N LEU A 669 4.55 2.77 -29.01
CA LEU A 669 5.48 3.50 -28.15
C LEU A 669 6.86 2.83 -28.12
N ARG A 670 6.90 1.48 -28.10
CA ARG A 670 8.15 0.72 -28.20
C ARG A 670 8.83 0.85 -29.56
N GLU A 671 8.05 0.90 -30.64
CA GLU A 671 8.58 1.13 -31.99
C GLU A 671 9.22 2.52 -32.11
N LEU A 672 8.57 3.55 -31.59
CA LEU A 672 9.12 4.91 -31.53
C LEU A 672 10.40 4.98 -30.70
N ASP A 673 10.44 4.30 -29.55
CA ASP A 673 11.61 4.29 -28.68
C ASP A 673 12.81 3.62 -29.38
N ARG A 674 12.56 2.54 -30.14
CA ARG A 674 13.58 1.88 -30.95
C ARG A 674 14.12 2.79 -32.07
N LEU A 675 13.24 3.49 -32.80
CA LEU A 675 13.66 4.43 -33.85
C LEU A 675 14.49 5.60 -33.27
N LYS A 676 14.14 6.07 -32.07
CA LYS A 676 14.90 7.10 -31.34
C LYS A 676 16.30 6.60 -31.00
N ASP A 677 16.44 5.36 -30.53
CA ASP A 677 17.75 4.78 -30.20
C ASP A 677 18.62 4.57 -31.46
N GLU A 678 18.02 4.12 -32.57
CA GLU A 678 18.70 4.00 -33.88
C GLU A 678 19.19 5.37 -34.39
N PHE A 679 18.38 6.44 -34.24
CA PHE A 679 18.74 7.82 -34.58
C PHE A 679 19.97 8.31 -33.81
N VAL A 680 19.98 8.15 -32.48
CA VAL A 680 21.09 8.60 -31.62
C VAL A 680 22.39 7.87 -31.99
N ALA A 681 22.30 6.56 -32.25
CA ALA A 681 23.45 5.75 -32.63
C ALA A 681 24.06 6.22 -33.96
N MET A 682 23.22 6.53 -34.95
CA MET A 682 23.69 6.95 -36.27
C MET A 682 24.32 8.34 -36.28
N VAL A 683 23.67 9.34 -35.65
CA VAL A 683 24.22 10.70 -35.52
C VAL A 683 25.58 10.67 -34.83
N SER A 684 25.71 9.83 -33.80
CA SER A 684 26.99 9.64 -33.11
C SER A 684 28.08 9.08 -34.01
N HIS A 685 27.74 8.19 -34.94
CA HIS A 685 28.69 7.61 -35.89
C HIS A 685 29.15 8.63 -36.93
N GLU A 686 28.21 9.35 -37.56
CA GLU A 686 28.50 10.34 -38.61
C GLU A 686 29.27 11.57 -38.08
N LEU A 687 29.11 11.94 -36.80
CA LEU A 687 29.93 12.97 -36.17
C LEU A 687 31.34 12.47 -35.80
N ARG A 688 31.47 11.18 -35.41
CA ARG A 688 32.75 10.61 -34.96
C ARG A 688 33.76 10.49 -36.11
N THR A 689 33.31 10.13 -37.31
CA THR A 689 34.19 9.94 -38.48
C THR A 689 35.00 11.19 -38.88
N PRO A 690 34.38 12.37 -39.13
CA PRO A 690 35.12 13.60 -39.44
C PRO A 690 35.99 14.03 -38.27
N LEU A 691 35.48 13.93 -37.03
CA LEU A 691 36.23 14.29 -35.82
C LEU A 691 37.50 13.44 -35.63
N THR A 692 37.41 12.15 -35.92
CA THR A 692 38.57 11.23 -35.85
C THR A 692 39.61 11.59 -36.89
N SER A 693 39.19 11.96 -38.12
CA SER A 693 40.09 12.38 -39.19
C SER A 693 40.79 13.70 -38.86
N ILE A 694 40.05 14.70 -38.39
CA ILE A 694 40.60 15.99 -37.94
C ILE A 694 41.65 15.75 -36.85
N ARG A 695 41.34 14.90 -35.86
CA ARG A 695 42.27 14.57 -34.79
C ARG A 695 43.54 13.88 -35.30
N ALA A 696 43.39 12.87 -36.16
CA ALA A 696 44.52 12.12 -36.70
C ALA A 696 45.48 13.02 -37.51
N PHE A 697 44.94 13.87 -38.40
CA PHE A 697 45.77 14.80 -39.18
C PHE A 697 46.39 15.90 -38.31
N ALA A 698 45.68 16.38 -37.28
CA ALA A 698 46.23 17.32 -36.31
C ALA A 698 47.40 16.70 -35.51
N GLU A 699 47.27 15.44 -35.08
CA GLU A 699 48.33 14.70 -34.39
C GLU A 699 49.56 14.50 -35.29
N ILE A 700 49.36 14.12 -36.56
CA ILE A 700 50.44 13.97 -37.55
C ILE A 700 51.18 15.30 -37.78
N LEU A 701 50.45 16.41 -37.91
CA LEU A 701 51.02 17.75 -38.08
C LEU A 701 51.79 18.22 -36.82
N ARG A 702 51.34 17.84 -35.64
CA ARG A 702 52.00 18.16 -34.36
C ARG A 702 53.30 17.37 -34.17
N ASP A 703 53.28 16.07 -34.50
CA ASP A 703 54.37 15.14 -34.17
C ASP A 703 55.42 15.01 -35.30
N GLY A 704 55.10 15.45 -36.52
CA GLY A 704 55.98 15.35 -37.68
C GLY A 704 56.99 16.49 -37.80
N GLN A 705 58.21 16.30 -37.28
CA GLN A 705 59.31 17.29 -37.34
C GLN A 705 59.90 17.53 -38.75
N SER A 706 59.50 16.76 -39.77
CA SER A 706 60.06 16.81 -41.13
C SER A 706 59.01 16.45 -42.21
N LEU A 707 57.80 17.01 -42.11
CA LEU A 707 56.79 16.86 -43.17
C LEU A 707 57.08 17.81 -44.34
N PRO A 708 57.20 17.29 -45.58
CA PRO A 708 57.22 18.10 -46.79
C PRO A 708 56.04 19.09 -46.84
N ASP A 709 56.26 20.31 -47.33
CA ASP A 709 55.27 21.40 -47.30
C ASP A 709 53.98 21.06 -48.08
N ASP A 710 54.10 20.26 -49.14
CA ASP A 710 52.97 19.74 -49.93
C ASP A 710 52.06 18.81 -49.09
N LYS A 711 52.64 17.95 -48.24
CA LYS A 711 51.87 17.07 -47.34
C LYS A 711 51.26 17.83 -46.17
N ARG A 712 51.97 18.86 -45.66
CA ARG A 712 51.45 19.75 -44.62
C ARG A 712 50.22 20.51 -45.10
N ALA A 713 50.29 21.11 -46.29
CA ALA A 713 49.17 21.78 -46.93
C ALA A 713 48.00 20.81 -47.14
N HIS A 714 48.27 19.61 -47.68
CA HIS A 714 47.24 18.60 -47.90
C HIS A 714 46.50 18.20 -46.60
N PHE A 715 47.21 18.00 -45.48
CA PHE A 715 46.56 17.65 -44.21
C PHE A 715 45.71 18.78 -43.64
N LEU A 716 46.17 20.03 -43.75
CA LEU A 716 45.37 21.20 -43.37
C LEU A 716 44.11 21.32 -44.23
N ASP A 717 44.21 21.09 -45.53
CA ASP A 717 43.06 21.10 -46.45
C ASP A 717 42.04 20.03 -46.07
N VAL A 718 42.49 18.82 -45.72
CA VAL A 718 41.61 17.75 -45.25
C VAL A 718 40.94 18.11 -43.92
N MET A 719 41.65 18.72 -42.98
CA MET A 719 41.06 19.17 -41.71
C MET A 719 39.99 20.25 -41.92
N VAL A 720 40.23 21.22 -42.80
CA VAL A 720 39.25 22.26 -43.14
C VAL A 720 38.02 21.65 -43.81
N LEU A 721 38.22 20.72 -44.74
CA LEU A 721 37.14 20.01 -45.42
C LEU A 721 36.26 19.22 -44.45
N GLU A 722 36.87 18.45 -43.53
CA GLU A 722 36.13 17.67 -42.52
C GLU A 722 35.43 18.57 -41.49
N SER A 723 35.99 19.73 -41.14
CA SER A 723 35.33 20.71 -40.27
C SER A 723 34.09 21.30 -40.94
N GLN A 724 34.19 21.68 -42.22
CA GLN A 724 33.05 22.17 -43.00
C GLN A 724 31.98 21.08 -43.19
N ARG A 725 32.38 19.81 -43.26
CA ARG A 725 31.45 18.67 -43.30
C ARG A 725 30.70 18.50 -41.98
N LEU A 726 31.40 18.62 -40.85
CA LEU A 726 30.79 18.54 -39.52
C LEU A 726 29.74 19.66 -39.31
N SER A 727 30.08 20.91 -39.67
CA SER A 727 29.16 22.05 -39.57
C SER A 727 27.88 21.83 -40.36
N ARG A 728 28.00 21.39 -41.63
CA ARG A 728 26.84 21.07 -42.47
C ARG A 728 25.96 19.99 -41.86
N LEU A 729 26.55 18.93 -41.32
CA LEU A 729 25.79 17.84 -40.69
C LEU A 729 25.03 18.29 -39.43
N ILE A 730 25.62 19.19 -38.63
CA ILE A 730 24.95 19.77 -37.46
C ILE A 730 23.78 20.65 -37.89
N GLU A 731 23.96 21.49 -38.90
CA GLU A 731 22.89 22.34 -39.45
C GLU A 731 21.74 21.50 -40.01
N GLU A 732 22.04 20.43 -40.76
CA GLU A 732 21.03 19.49 -41.27
C GLU A 732 20.22 18.83 -40.14
N ILE A 733 20.87 18.44 -39.04
CA ILE A 733 20.17 17.87 -37.86
C ILE A 733 19.27 18.91 -37.19
N LEU A 734 19.73 20.16 -37.07
CA LEU A 734 18.95 21.24 -36.47
C LEU A 734 17.75 21.62 -37.34
N ASP A 735 17.92 21.69 -38.66
CA ASP A 735 16.83 21.94 -39.60
C ASP A 735 15.80 20.81 -39.56
N LEU A 736 16.23 19.55 -39.48
CA LEU A 736 15.34 18.40 -39.29
C LEU A 736 14.54 18.49 -37.98
N ALA A 737 15.19 18.83 -36.87
CA ALA A 737 14.52 18.97 -35.57
C ALA A 737 13.51 20.13 -35.56
N ARG A 738 13.80 21.23 -36.28
CA ARG A 738 12.89 22.36 -36.46
C ARG A 738 11.69 21.99 -37.33
N LEU A 739 11.90 21.24 -38.41
CA LEU A 739 10.83 20.68 -39.25
C LEU A 739 9.89 19.78 -38.45
N GLU A 740 10.41 18.86 -37.63
CA GLU A 740 9.58 17.94 -36.82
C GLU A 740 8.78 18.63 -35.72
N SER A 741 9.35 19.68 -35.12
CA SER A 741 8.67 20.45 -34.08
C SER A 741 7.69 21.49 -34.64
N GLY A 742 7.56 21.62 -35.96
CA GLY A 742 6.77 22.65 -36.62
C GLY A 742 7.31 24.07 -36.39
N ARG A 743 8.58 24.19 -35.99
CA ARG A 743 9.25 25.47 -35.65
C ARG A 743 10.17 25.97 -36.75
N LEU A 744 10.08 25.40 -37.96
CA LEU A 744 10.83 25.93 -39.10
C LEU A 744 10.27 27.31 -39.44
N THR A 745 11.03 28.35 -39.14
CA THR A 745 10.72 29.73 -39.53
C THR A 745 11.17 29.94 -40.97
N LEU A 746 10.20 29.93 -41.89
CA LEU A 746 10.40 30.35 -43.28
C LEU A 746 10.02 31.82 -43.42
N ASN A 747 10.72 32.55 -44.29
CA ASN A 747 10.35 33.91 -44.67
C ASN A 747 9.85 33.92 -46.13
N PRO A 748 8.62 33.45 -46.40
CA PRO A 748 8.10 33.36 -47.75
C PRO A 748 7.89 34.76 -48.35
N GLN A 749 8.49 34.99 -49.50
CA GLN A 749 8.33 36.22 -50.29
C GLN A 749 8.17 35.90 -51.78
N PRO A 750 7.50 36.76 -52.56
CA PRO A 750 7.45 36.60 -54.02
C PRO A 750 8.85 36.66 -54.62
N LEU A 751 9.22 35.63 -55.37
CA LEU A 751 10.49 35.54 -56.08
C LEU A 751 10.34 34.86 -57.43
N ASP A 752 11.28 35.15 -58.32
CA ASP A 752 11.38 34.50 -59.62
C ASP A 752 12.25 33.24 -59.52
N LEU A 753 11.63 32.07 -59.69
CA LEU A 753 12.29 30.77 -59.63
C LEU A 753 13.26 30.56 -60.79
N ALA A 754 13.04 31.19 -61.95
CA ALA A 754 13.96 31.11 -63.10
C ALA A 754 15.28 31.85 -62.79
N ALA A 755 15.17 33.07 -62.23
CA ALA A 755 16.32 33.82 -61.74
C ALA A 755 17.07 33.07 -60.61
N LEU A 756 16.35 32.47 -59.67
CA LEU A 756 16.95 31.68 -58.58
C LEU A 756 17.65 30.41 -59.08
N ALA A 757 17.08 29.73 -60.08
CA ALA A 757 17.69 28.58 -60.73
C ALA A 757 19.00 28.97 -61.45
N HIS A 758 19.03 30.10 -62.16
CA HIS A 758 20.25 30.63 -62.75
C HIS A 758 21.32 30.95 -61.69
N GLN A 759 20.94 31.58 -60.58
CA GLN A 759 21.85 31.87 -59.47
C GLN A 759 22.43 30.59 -58.86
N SER A 760 21.57 29.60 -58.60
CA SER A 760 21.96 28.30 -58.04
C SER A 760 22.91 27.55 -58.97
N VAL A 761 22.66 27.58 -60.29
CA VAL A 761 23.56 27.01 -61.30
C VAL A 761 24.90 27.71 -61.30
N ALA A 762 24.93 29.04 -61.30
CA ALA A 762 26.17 29.82 -61.26
C ALA A 762 27.00 29.51 -60.00
N ALA A 763 26.34 29.28 -58.86
CA ALA A 763 26.98 28.92 -57.60
C ALA A 763 27.67 27.54 -57.65
N VAL A 764 27.10 26.56 -58.36
CA VAL A 764 27.67 25.20 -58.47
C VAL A 764 28.54 25.00 -59.71
N GLN A 765 28.45 25.88 -60.73
CA GLN A 765 29.08 25.71 -62.04
C GLN A 765 30.59 25.42 -61.95
N ARG A 766 31.32 26.21 -61.16
CA ARG A 766 32.78 26.03 -61.00
C ARG A 766 33.14 24.68 -60.36
N VAL A 767 32.32 24.21 -59.42
CA VAL A 767 32.51 22.92 -58.74
C VAL A 767 32.16 21.75 -59.67
N GLN A 768 31.13 21.91 -60.50
CA GLN A 768 30.71 20.97 -61.54
C GLN A 768 31.80 20.79 -62.61
N GLU A 769 32.34 21.90 -63.12
CA GLU A 769 33.43 21.91 -64.11
C GLU A 769 34.69 21.23 -63.57
N GLN A 770 35.05 21.47 -62.30
CA GLN A 770 36.15 20.78 -61.63
C GLN A 770 35.93 19.27 -61.49
N ARG A 771 34.67 18.83 -61.40
CA ARG A 771 34.28 17.41 -61.38
C ARG A 771 34.09 16.83 -62.79
N GLY A 772 34.24 17.63 -63.85
CA GLY A 772 34.04 17.22 -65.24
C GLY A 772 32.57 17.03 -65.65
N VAL A 773 31.62 17.55 -64.88
CA VAL A 773 30.17 17.40 -65.12
C VAL A 773 29.69 18.39 -66.18
N SER A 774 29.06 17.87 -67.24
CA SER A 774 28.39 18.68 -68.26
C SER A 774 26.97 19.03 -67.78
N LEU A 775 26.82 20.25 -67.26
CA LEU A 775 25.53 20.78 -66.81
C LEU A 775 24.83 21.53 -67.95
N SER A 776 23.61 21.11 -68.28
CA SER A 776 22.72 21.78 -69.23
C SER A 776 21.53 22.41 -68.50
N VAL A 777 21.15 23.63 -68.89
CA VAL A 777 20.03 24.36 -68.30
C VAL A 777 19.04 24.67 -69.40
N ASP A 778 17.78 24.29 -69.17
CA ASP A 778 16.68 24.50 -70.09
C ASP A 778 15.49 25.08 -69.31
N LEU A 779 15.22 26.37 -69.47
CA LEU A 779 14.10 27.04 -68.79
C LEU A 779 13.09 27.47 -69.84
N GLU A 780 11.88 26.92 -69.81
CA GLU A 780 10.83 27.22 -70.80
C GLU A 780 10.22 28.63 -70.64
N ALA A 781 10.46 29.28 -69.49
CA ALA A 781 9.98 30.62 -69.19
C ALA A 781 11.12 31.49 -68.63
N GLU A 782 11.16 32.76 -69.05
CA GLU A 782 12.12 33.76 -68.54
C GLU A 782 11.77 34.25 -67.13
N GLU A 783 10.48 34.22 -66.76
CA GLU A 783 9.99 34.57 -65.42
C GLU A 783 9.08 33.47 -64.88
N ALA A 784 9.37 32.97 -63.67
CA ALA A 784 8.61 31.93 -62.99
C ALA A 784 8.31 32.33 -61.53
N TRP A 785 7.30 33.19 -61.35
CA TRP A 785 6.94 33.74 -60.05
C TRP A 785 6.35 32.67 -59.11
N VAL A 786 6.93 32.55 -57.92
CA VAL A 786 6.49 31.68 -56.81
C VAL A 786 6.60 32.43 -55.47
N VAL A 787 5.84 32.02 -54.46
CA VAL A 787 6.04 32.48 -53.08
C VAL A 787 6.96 31.50 -52.36
N GLY A 788 8.13 31.96 -51.93
CA GLY A 788 9.12 31.10 -51.30
C GLY A 788 10.16 31.85 -50.49
N ASP A 789 10.91 31.11 -49.69
CA ASP A 789 12.09 31.64 -49.00
C ASP A 789 13.30 31.43 -49.93
N PRO A 790 13.95 32.50 -50.46
CA PRO A 790 14.99 32.36 -51.47
C PRO A 790 16.17 31.52 -50.99
N ASP A 791 16.62 31.73 -49.74
CA ASP A 791 17.77 31.01 -49.18
C ASP A 791 17.47 29.52 -49.07
N ARG A 792 16.24 29.18 -48.67
CA ARG A 792 15.81 27.78 -48.52
C ARG A 792 15.52 27.11 -49.86
N LEU A 793 14.98 27.83 -50.84
CA LEU A 793 14.78 27.29 -52.18
C LEU A 793 16.10 27.14 -52.94
N GLU A 794 17.03 28.09 -52.81
CA GLU A 794 18.40 27.95 -53.31
C GLU A 794 19.09 26.73 -52.70
N GLN A 795 18.94 26.53 -51.37
CA GLN A 795 19.42 25.32 -50.69
C GLN A 795 18.83 24.03 -51.29
N VAL A 796 17.52 24.01 -51.61
CA VAL A 796 16.89 22.85 -52.26
C VAL A 796 17.50 22.62 -53.64
N ILE A 797 17.57 23.64 -54.50
CA ILE A 797 18.10 23.51 -55.87
C ILE A 797 19.56 23.05 -55.85
N ILE A 798 20.40 23.64 -55.01
CA ILE A 798 21.81 23.23 -54.84
C ILE A 798 21.90 21.78 -54.37
N ASN A 799 21.05 21.35 -53.42
CA ASN A 799 21.05 19.98 -52.93
C ASN A 799 20.62 18.97 -54.02
N LEU A 800 19.61 19.31 -54.83
CA LEU A 800 19.22 18.48 -55.98
C LEU A 800 20.34 18.39 -57.01
N LEU A 801 20.98 19.51 -57.35
CA LEU A 801 22.13 19.55 -58.28
C LEU A 801 23.33 18.77 -57.75
N ASP A 802 23.72 18.93 -56.49
CA ASP A 802 24.85 18.20 -55.90
C ASP A 802 24.56 16.69 -55.79
N ASN A 803 23.31 16.29 -55.52
CA ASN A 803 22.92 14.88 -55.56
C ASN A 803 23.01 14.31 -56.98
N ALA A 804 22.41 14.96 -57.98
CA ALA A 804 22.51 14.55 -59.38
C ALA A 804 23.98 14.41 -59.83
N SER A 805 24.83 15.34 -59.42
CA SER A 805 26.25 15.36 -59.79
C SER A 805 27.07 14.26 -59.11
N LYS A 806 26.74 13.88 -57.87
CA LYS A 806 27.41 12.79 -57.15
C LYS A 806 27.13 11.42 -57.77
N PHE A 807 25.91 11.23 -58.27
CA PHE A 807 25.41 9.95 -58.77
C PHE A 807 25.40 9.83 -60.30
N ALA A 808 25.75 10.90 -61.04
CA ALA A 808 25.99 10.86 -62.48
C ALA A 808 27.09 9.85 -62.87
N ASP A 809 27.07 9.44 -64.15
CA ASP A 809 28.00 8.47 -64.73
C ASP A 809 29.48 8.86 -64.54
N GLU A 810 30.37 7.88 -64.35
CA GLU A 810 31.79 8.13 -64.09
C GLU A 810 32.59 8.62 -65.30
N GLN A 811 32.20 8.25 -66.51
CA GLN A 811 32.98 8.50 -67.73
C GLN A 811 32.54 9.79 -68.43
N ALA A 812 31.24 10.07 -68.44
CA ALA A 812 30.68 11.27 -69.04
C ALA A 812 29.49 11.80 -68.20
N PRO A 813 29.75 12.40 -67.02
CA PRO A 813 28.68 12.87 -66.15
C PRO A 813 27.92 14.02 -66.80
N ARG A 814 26.60 13.84 -66.95
CA ARG A 814 25.67 14.82 -67.52
C ARG A 814 24.55 15.08 -66.52
N VAL A 815 24.27 16.35 -66.28
CA VAL A 815 23.16 16.81 -65.45
C VAL A 815 22.34 17.81 -66.27
N ARG A 816 21.01 17.71 -66.19
CA ARG A 816 20.10 18.66 -66.83
C ARG A 816 19.19 19.27 -65.77
N LEU A 817 19.13 20.60 -65.73
CA LEU A 817 18.12 21.33 -64.97
C LEU A 817 17.05 21.82 -65.95
N HIS A 818 15.80 21.45 -65.71
CA HIS A 818 14.67 21.81 -66.56
C HIS A 818 13.58 22.51 -65.74
N LEU A 819 13.07 23.64 -66.23
CA LEU A 819 11.96 24.37 -65.61
C LEU A 819 10.83 24.52 -66.63
N TRP A 820 9.63 24.07 -66.27
CA TRP A 820 8.43 24.22 -67.09
C TRP A 820 7.20 24.56 -66.25
N ARG A 821 6.18 25.10 -66.92
CA ARG A 821 4.87 25.35 -66.31
C ARG A 821 3.98 24.13 -66.48
N HIS A 822 3.40 23.64 -65.38
CA HIS A 822 2.37 22.62 -65.41
C HIS A 822 1.10 23.12 -64.72
N LYS A 823 0.06 23.46 -65.51
CA LYS A 823 -1.19 24.06 -65.02
C LYS A 823 -0.94 25.39 -64.29
N GLN A 824 -1.23 25.46 -62.98
CA GLN A 824 -1.06 26.62 -62.10
C GLN A 824 0.14 26.45 -61.16
N GLN A 825 1.14 25.67 -61.60
CA GLN A 825 2.32 25.32 -60.82
C GLN A 825 3.57 25.39 -61.71
N TRP A 826 4.69 25.75 -61.09
CA TRP A 826 6.02 25.72 -61.70
C TRP A 826 6.74 24.45 -61.26
N CYS A 827 7.24 23.68 -62.22
CA CYS A 827 7.97 22.45 -61.98
C CYS A 827 9.44 22.63 -62.37
N LEU A 828 10.34 22.40 -61.43
CA LEU A 828 11.79 22.37 -61.62
C LEU A 828 12.28 20.94 -61.42
N ALA A 829 12.87 20.36 -62.46
CA ALA A 829 13.46 19.03 -62.42
C ALA A 829 14.98 19.07 -62.56
N VAL A 830 15.65 18.16 -61.86
CA VAL A 830 17.06 17.87 -62.05
C VAL A 830 17.20 16.40 -62.48
N GLU A 831 17.68 16.20 -63.70
CA GLU A 831 17.99 14.88 -64.27
C GLU A 831 19.49 14.60 -64.23
N ASP A 832 19.87 13.34 -63.97
CA ASP A 832 21.21 12.81 -64.17
C ASP A 832 21.24 11.63 -65.15
N ASN A 833 22.44 11.29 -65.64
CA ASN A 833 22.68 10.11 -66.47
C ASN A 833 23.29 8.92 -65.69
N GLY A 834 23.03 8.84 -64.37
CA GLY A 834 23.50 7.79 -63.49
C GLY A 834 22.66 6.51 -63.55
N PRO A 835 22.78 5.60 -62.56
CA PRO A 835 22.11 4.30 -62.56
C PRO A 835 20.59 4.35 -62.31
N GLY A 836 20.03 5.54 -62.06
CA GLY A 836 18.62 5.72 -61.71
C GLY A 836 18.26 5.21 -60.30
N ILE A 837 16.98 5.41 -59.91
CA ILE A 837 16.44 4.97 -58.62
C ILE A 837 15.30 3.97 -58.87
N SER A 838 15.44 2.75 -58.32
CA SER A 838 14.45 1.68 -58.46
C SER A 838 13.10 2.09 -57.85
N ALA A 839 12.00 1.54 -58.38
CA ALA A 839 10.65 1.92 -57.96
C ALA A 839 10.41 1.74 -56.44
N GLU A 840 11.00 0.71 -55.82
CA GLU A 840 10.90 0.46 -54.38
C GLU A 840 11.65 1.51 -53.53
N GLU A 841 12.65 2.17 -54.11
CA GLU A 841 13.52 3.13 -53.41
C GLU A 841 13.08 4.58 -53.61
N ARG A 842 12.19 4.89 -54.57
CA ARG A 842 11.77 6.27 -54.91
C ARG A 842 11.13 7.04 -53.75
N GLU A 843 10.33 6.39 -52.92
CA GLU A 843 9.79 7.03 -51.70
C GLU A 843 10.80 6.98 -50.55
N ARG A 844 11.58 5.90 -50.48
CA ARG A 844 12.55 5.66 -49.40
C ARG A 844 13.73 6.62 -49.43
N VAL A 845 14.13 7.16 -50.59
CA VAL A 845 15.19 8.19 -50.65
C VAL A 845 14.85 9.49 -49.90
N PHE A 846 13.59 9.71 -49.57
CA PHE A 846 13.16 10.81 -48.71
C PHE A 846 12.98 10.40 -47.24
N GLU A 847 13.18 9.12 -46.90
CA GLU A 847 13.28 8.68 -45.52
C GLU A 847 14.59 9.18 -44.92
N LYS A 848 14.51 9.56 -43.64
CA LYS A 848 15.65 10.13 -42.91
C LYS A 848 16.77 9.10 -42.88
N PHE A 849 17.97 9.53 -43.26
CA PHE A 849 19.17 8.71 -43.23
C PHE A 849 19.17 7.47 -44.12
N HIS A 850 18.18 7.36 -45.00
CA HIS A 850 18.14 6.25 -45.94
C HIS A 850 19.22 6.45 -47.00
N GLN A 851 20.03 5.41 -47.22
CA GLN A 851 21.07 5.38 -48.24
C GLN A 851 20.90 4.12 -49.08
N ILE A 852 20.79 4.30 -50.39
CA ILE A 852 20.74 3.17 -51.32
C ILE A 852 22.09 2.45 -51.27
N LYS A 853 22.11 1.19 -50.79
CA LYS A 853 23.29 0.34 -50.82
C LYS A 853 23.53 -0.09 -52.28
N GLN A 854 24.43 0.58 -52.98
CA GLN A 854 24.86 0.11 -54.30
C GLN A 854 25.59 -1.23 -54.17
N GLN A 855 25.02 -2.27 -54.76
CA GLN A 855 25.57 -3.60 -54.82
C GLN A 855 26.41 -3.73 -56.09
N HIS A 856 27.69 -3.37 -56.05
CA HIS A 856 28.64 -3.92 -57.03
C HIS A 856 30.04 -4.21 -56.46
N ASP A 857 30.44 -5.42 -56.80
CA ASP A 857 31.71 -6.10 -56.67
C ASP A 857 32.75 -5.48 -57.61
N SER A 858 34.03 -5.77 -57.34
CA SER A 858 35.24 -5.41 -58.11
C SER A 858 35.93 -4.07 -57.80
N GLY A 859 37.19 -4.18 -57.39
CA GLY A 859 38.02 -3.11 -56.86
C GLY A 859 38.43 -2.07 -57.91
N LYS A 860 37.99 -0.83 -57.68
CA LYS A 860 38.74 0.45 -57.79
C LYS A 860 37.81 1.62 -57.47
N ALA A 861 37.22 1.66 -56.27
CA ALA A 861 36.41 2.80 -55.85
C ALA A 861 37.34 3.94 -55.37
N ARG A 862 37.73 4.83 -56.28
CA ARG A 862 38.30 6.14 -55.90
C ARG A 862 37.18 6.98 -55.29
N GLY A 863 37.12 7.00 -53.95
CA GLY A 863 36.50 8.01 -53.07
C GLY A 863 35.30 8.81 -53.58
N ARG A 864 34.11 8.20 -53.68
CA ARG A 864 32.85 8.98 -53.67
C ARG A 864 32.47 9.33 -52.22
N PRO A 865 32.24 10.62 -51.88
CA PRO A 865 31.86 11.00 -50.52
C PRO A 865 30.45 10.49 -50.18
N ARG A 866 30.33 9.71 -49.12
CA ARG A 866 29.03 9.32 -48.54
C ARG A 866 28.32 10.57 -47.99
N GLY A 867 27.10 10.83 -48.49
CA GLY A 867 26.22 11.88 -47.96
C GLY A 867 25.61 11.48 -46.61
N SER A 868 25.07 12.45 -45.87
CA SER A 868 24.42 12.25 -44.56
C SER A 868 23.04 11.55 -44.65
N GLY A 869 22.44 11.49 -45.84
CA GLY A 869 21.07 10.99 -46.03
C GLY A 869 20.00 11.94 -45.48
N LEU A 870 20.35 13.19 -45.16
CA LEU A 870 19.43 14.19 -44.59
C LEU A 870 18.97 15.24 -45.62
N GLY A 871 19.76 15.49 -46.67
CA GLY A 871 19.46 16.54 -47.64
C GLY A 871 18.09 16.40 -48.32
N LEU A 872 17.79 15.23 -48.91
CA LEU A 872 16.51 15.00 -49.61
C LEU A 872 15.28 15.06 -48.68
N PRO A 873 15.30 14.45 -47.47
CA PRO A 873 14.23 14.64 -46.48
C PRO A 873 13.99 16.12 -46.12
N ILE A 874 15.06 16.90 -45.91
CA ILE A 874 14.97 18.33 -45.60
C ILE A 874 14.38 19.09 -46.80
N SER A 875 14.86 18.82 -48.01
CA SER A 875 14.33 19.43 -49.23
C SER A 875 12.84 19.14 -49.42
N ARG A 876 12.39 17.90 -49.18
CA ARG A 876 10.96 17.54 -49.24
C ARG A 876 10.16 18.27 -48.15
N GLY A 877 10.72 18.44 -46.95
CA GLY A 877 10.11 19.18 -45.86
C GLY A 877 9.93 20.68 -46.15
N ILE A 878 10.95 21.32 -46.75
CA ILE A 878 10.91 22.74 -47.17
C ILE A 878 9.85 22.94 -48.25
N VAL A 879 9.89 22.14 -49.31
CA VAL A 879 8.94 22.24 -50.44
C VAL A 879 7.51 22.00 -49.98
N ALA A 880 7.28 21.03 -49.09
CA ALA A 880 5.96 20.78 -48.53
C ALA A 880 5.44 21.94 -47.65
N HIS A 881 6.31 22.60 -46.87
CA HIS A 881 5.93 23.79 -46.09
C HIS A 881 5.56 25.00 -46.96
N LEU A 882 6.11 25.08 -48.17
CA LEU A 882 5.78 26.09 -49.18
C LEU A 882 4.54 25.70 -50.03
N GLY A 883 3.83 24.62 -49.67
CA GLY A 883 2.63 24.17 -50.37
C GLY A 883 2.91 23.40 -51.67
N GLY A 884 4.16 23.02 -51.91
CA GLY A 884 4.61 22.27 -53.08
C GLY A 884 4.80 20.77 -52.85
N ARG A 885 5.36 20.09 -53.84
CA ARG A 885 5.70 18.66 -53.78
C ARG A 885 7.09 18.37 -54.35
N LEU A 886 7.82 17.43 -53.75
CA LEU A 886 9.11 16.91 -54.26
C LEU A 886 9.02 15.38 -54.41
N TRP A 887 9.36 14.83 -55.58
CA TRP A 887 9.33 13.39 -55.85
C TRP A 887 10.40 12.94 -56.86
N VAL A 888 10.50 11.62 -57.09
CA VAL A 888 11.44 10.99 -58.04
C VAL A 888 10.70 10.31 -59.18
N GLU A 889 11.15 10.53 -60.41
CA GLU A 889 10.73 9.82 -61.62
C GLU A 889 11.94 9.32 -62.42
N GLU A 890 11.68 8.57 -63.48
CA GLU A 890 12.73 8.17 -64.44
C GLU A 890 13.11 9.37 -65.29
N ALA A 891 14.41 9.60 -65.50
CA ALA A 891 14.87 10.70 -66.32
C ALA A 891 14.48 10.47 -67.79
N PRO A 892 13.52 11.25 -68.34
CA PRO A 892 13.04 11.04 -69.69
C PRO A 892 14.12 11.31 -70.75
N THR A 893 15.15 12.10 -70.42
CA THR A 893 16.16 12.56 -71.37
C THR A 893 17.50 11.86 -71.15
N LEU A 894 17.95 11.80 -69.90
CA LEU A 894 19.29 11.30 -69.56
C LEU A 894 19.32 9.83 -69.12
N GLY A 895 18.17 9.21 -68.82
CA GLY A 895 18.04 7.79 -68.48
C GLY A 895 18.44 7.41 -67.05
N GLY A 896 18.93 8.35 -66.23
CA GLY A 896 19.19 8.17 -64.80
C GLY A 896 18.02 8.57 -63.91
N ALA A 897 18.28 9.26 -62.79
CA ALA A 897 17.23 9.72 -61.89
C ALA A 897 16.73 11.13 -62.24
N CYS A 898 15.45 11.40 -62.02
CA CYS A 898 14.84 12.73 -62.15
C CYS A 898 14.17 13.13 -60.84
N LEU A 899 14.68 14.18 -60.21
CA LEU A 899 14.08 14.77 -59.00
C LEU A 899 13.26 15.99 -59.40
N VAL A 900 11.95 15.96 -59.15
CA VAL A 900 11.01 17.02 -59.57
C VAL A 900 10.45 17.75 -58.36
N MET A 901 10.66 19.06 -58.33
CA MET A 901 10.09 20.02 -57.38
C MET A 901 8.96 20.80 -58.05
N GLU A 902 7.78 20.80 -57.45
CA GLU A 902 6.59 21.52 -57.91
C GLU A 902 6.20 22.57 -56.85
N LEU A 903 6.01 23.82 -57.27
CA LEU A 903 5.57 24.92 -56.42
C LEU A 903 4.36 25.65 -57.04
N PRO A 904 3.41 26.14 -56.22
CA PRO A 904 2.30 26.94 -56.72
C PRO A 904 2.78 28.22 -57.41
N GLU A 905 2.17 28.57 -58.55
CA GLU A 905 2.41 29.84 -59.22
C GLU A 905 1.90 31.01 -58.39
N ALA A 906 2.69 32.08 -58.31
CA ALA A 906 2.33 33.33 -57.64
C ALA A 906 2.13 34.45 -58.67
N HIS A 907 1.16 35.33 -58.44
CA HIS A 907 1.00 36.52 -59.27
C HIS A 907 1.79 37.70 -58.69
N PRO A 908 2.58 38.43 -59.51
CA PRO A 908 3.45 39.50 -59.03
C PRO A 908 2.73 40.72 -58.39
N GLU A 909 1.40 40.76 -58.38
CA GLU A 909 0.59 41.85 -57.81
C GLU A 909 0.07 41.60 -56.37
N GLU A 910 0.29 40.42 -55.80
CA GLU A 910 -0.07 40.15 -54.39
C GLU A 910 1.08 40.61 -53.46
N ARG A 911 1.11 41.92 -53.17
CA ARG A 911 2.00 42.55 -52.17
C ARG A 911 1.39 42.60 -50.78
#